data_AF-A0A3D1PH32-F1
#
_entry.id   AF-A0A3D1PH32-F1
#
_cell.length_a   1.000
_cell.length_b   1.000
_cell.length_c   1.000
_cell.angle_alpha   90.00
_cell.angle_beta   90.00
_cell.angle_gamma   90.00
#
_symmetry.space_group_name_H-M   'P 1'
#
loop_
_entity.id
_entity.type
_entity.pdbx_description
1 polymer ?
#
loop_
_entity_poly.entity_id
_entity_poly.type
_entity_poly.pdbx_seq_one_letter_code
_entity_poly.pdbx_strand_id
1 'polypeptide(L)'
;MSNGRNRCHSSLPESEVSKDTMAQSRDNASLPRRLLSRFLKRIQIIALWAAGILGGLTQLASKLSRSMKKSATVAALVTAAILAGHTVSAQVAQPPPPLSQLVPQPDNIGEYIKDKTAAIALGKSLFWDMQLGSDGIQSCASCHFHAGADNRSKNQINPGQRDNNVFNIPNTPGHPNYQLTAGDYPITSNDVTGSQGVFRSEFIDVARPGRGEDRVTPLKDDVFNVQNVNVRRVTNRNTPTVINAVFNFRNFWDGRAQDVFNGVNPFGARDPDAFVLKATDPKKLEDFPVRLNNSSLASQAVGPPLNSFETAAEDLPIAPALIQLSESNNTISITDKNSGNTVQNTAEQVPQTDAAAEANNQNVSPSVGSSSQDPPPIRRIGRKLGKKLVTRKALAKQDVAADDNVLGSYRASSGKGLNQTYEQLIQAAFQPQWWNSDIVIQVNPNTGERKFLQRRRNIPLNPLLTNVYTLAEYNFSLFFGLAVQAYESTLVSDQTPFDRFLADNNSNSNALTAEQKQGLDVFRGKGGCVGCHGGVGDLLTELTSASVRSVARQGRIKRLPSFLPVGANLPQDTGFFNIGVRPPSEDIGLGGNDGVGDLQKPQAPNKNSPLSEVRLAQQGRFQPIFGQAPPITVEANETIVADGAFKTPGLRNVELTPPYFHNGGQLTLRQVVDFYSRGA
;
A
#
# COMPACT_ATOMS: atom_id res chain seq x y z
N MET A 1 15.93 23.14 -43.73
CA MET A 1 15.48 24.52 -43.99
C MET A 1 14.60 24.97 -42.82
N SER A 2 15.04 26.04 -42.14
CA SER A 2 14.28 27.08 -41.42
C SER A 2 13.20 26.73 -40.36
N ASN A 3 13.61 26.86 -39.09
CA ASN A 3 13.01 27.67 -37.99
C ASN A 3 11.49 27.94 -37.89
N GLY A 4 10.96 27.76 -36.68
CA GLY A 4 9.74 28.43 -36.20
C GLY A 4 9.43 28.15 -34.71
N ARG A 5 10.01 28.93 -33.78
CA ARG A 5 9.60 29.04 -32.37
C ARG A 5 8.49 30.09 -32.23
N ASN A 6 7.44 29.82 -31.43
CA ASN A 6 6.85 30.69 -30.38
C ASN A 6 5.43 30.20 -30.00
N ARG A 7 5.26 29.73 -28.76
CA ARG A 7 4.60 30.39 -27.60
C ARG A 7 3.07 30.46 -27.67
N CYS A 8 2.45 29.60 -26.85
CA CYS A 8 1.06 29.68 -26.43
C CYS A 8 0.87 30.80 -25.40
N HIS A 9 -0.09 31.69 -25.65
CA HIS A 9 -0.78 32.48 -24.64
C HIS A 9 -2.29 32.29 -24.91
N SER A 10 -3.03 31.80 -23.91
CA SER A 10 -4.49 31.81 -23.91
C SER A 10 -4.97 32.57 -22.67
N SER A 11 -5.37 33.80 -22.92
CA SER A 11 -6.02 34.76 -22.02
C SER A 11 -7.50 34.41 -21.83
N LEU A 12 -7.96 34.45 -20.58
CA LEU A 12 -9.38 34.56 -20.20
C LEU A 12 -9.81 36.04 -20.24
N PRO A 13 -11.09 36.38 -20.51
CA PRO A 13 -11.51 37.76 -20.71
C PRO A 13 -11.83 38.48 -19.38
N GLU A 14 -11.32 39.69 -19.23
CA GLU A 14 -11.69 40.68 -18.21
C GLU A 14 -13.00 41.38 -18.60
N SER A 15 -13.90 41.56 -17.64
CA SER A 15 -15.14 42.34 -17.79
C SER A 15 -14.90 43.81 -17.45
N GLU A 16 -15.58 44.66 -18.22
CA GLU A 16 -15.43 46.11 -18.32
C GLU A 16 -15.60 46.89 -17.01
N VAL A 17 -14.78 47.94 -16.90
CA VAL A 17 -14.81 49.01 -15.90
C VAL A 17 -15.75 50.12 -16.40
N SER A 18 -16.75 50.50 -15.59
CA SER A 18 -17.37 51.82 -15.67
C SER A 18 -16.74 52.75 -14.64
N LYS A 19 -16.26 53.89 -15.14
CA LYS A 19 -15.61 54.99 -14.42
C LYS A 19 -16.66 55.86 -13.73
N ASP A 20 -16.36 56.33 -12.52
CA ASP A 20 -16.53 57.74 -12.17
C ASP A 20 -15.58 58.16 -11.04
N THR A 21 -15.24 59.45 -11.03
CA THR A 21 -13.88 59.95 -10.78
C THR A 21 -13.77 60.72 -9.46
N MET A 22 -12.63 60.50 -8.77
CA MET A 22 -11.88 61.33 -7.82
C MET A 22 -12.56 62.39 -6.92
N ALA A 23 -12.29 62.29 -5.60
CA ALA A 23 -11.55 63.31 -4.85
C ALA A 23 -11.09 62.82 -3.45
N GLN A 24 -9.82 63.12 -3.12
CA GLN A 24 -9.23 63.40 -1.78
C GLN A 24 -8.85 62.27 -0.80
N SER A 25 -7.59 61.82 -0.94
CA SER A 25 -6.48 61.90 0.06
C SER A 25 -6.76 61.92 1.58
N ARG A 26 -6.07 60.97 2.27
CA ARG A 26 -5.49 60.96 3.64
C ARG A 26 -6.45 60.77 4.85
N ASP A 27 -6.42 59.59 5.46
CA ASP A 27 -5.88 59.39 6.83
C ASP A 27 -6.14 57.98 7.42
N ASN A 28 -5.09 57.49 8.08
CA ASN A 28 -4.93 56.48 9.14
C ASN A 28 -6.01 55.44 9.51
N ALA A 29 -5.49 54.23 9.71
CA ALA A 29 -6.09 53.04 10.28
C ALA A 29 -6.88 53.24 11.58
N SER A 30 -8.08 52.64 11.67
CA SER A 30 -8.70 52.28 12.95
C SER A 30 -9.59 51.03 12.82
N LEU A 31 -9.36 50.06 13.72
CA LEU A 31 -10.20 48.87 13.91
C LEU A 31 -11.61 49.27 14.42
N PRO A 32 -12.67 48.52 14.07
CA PRO A 32 -14.03 48.87 14.49
C PRO A 32 -14.28 48.59 16.00
N ARG A 33 -14.60 49.67 16.73
CA ARG A 33 -14.94 49.77 18.18
C ARG A 33 -16.01 48.78 18.72
N ARG A 34 -16.69 48.01 17.86
CA ARG A 34 -17.78 47.09 18.25
C ARG A 34 -17.31 45.74 18.80
N LEU A 35 -16.07 45.31 18.50
CA LEU A 35 -15.46 44.10 19.09
C LEU A 35 -14.87 44.38 20.48
N LEU A 36 -14.29 45.56 20.68
CA LEU A 36 -13.72 45.99 21.96
C LEU A 36 -14.81 46.16 23.04
N SER A 37 -16.00 46.66 22.67
CA SER A 37 -17.10 46.88 23.64
C SER A 37 -17.74 45.56 24.13
N ARG A 38 -17.74 44.51 23.31
CA ARG A 38 -18.22 43.18 23.71
C ARG A 38 -17.21 42.43 24.59
N PHE A 39 -15.92 42.66 24.36
CA PHE A 39 -14.85 42.12 25.19
C PHE A 39 -14.78 42.81 26.57
N LEU A 40 -14.90 44.14 26.60
CA LEU A 40 -14.93 44.92 27.85
C LEU A 40 -16.19 44.64 28.70
N LYS A 41 -17.35 44.40 28.09
CA LYS A 41 -18.56 43.99 28.83
C LYS A 41 -18.43 42.61 29.49
N ARG A 42 -17.70 41.66 28.89
CA ARG A 42 -17.43 40.34 29.51
C ARG A 42 -16.44 40.44 30.68
N ILE A 43 -15.44 41.31 30.58
CA ILE A 43 -14.49 41.58 31.68
C ILE A 43 -15.20 42.27 32.86
N GLN A 44 -16.13 43.20 32.59
CA GLN A 44 -16.94 43.83 33.65
C GLN A 44 -17.85 42.84 34.40
N ILE A 45 -18.43 41.86 33.72
CA ILE A 45 -19.28 40.83 34.35
C ILE A 45 -18.44 39.91 35.27
N ILE A 46 -17.24 39.55 34.84
CA ILE A 46 -16.31 38.73 35.65
C ILE A 46 -15.79 39.54 36.85
N ALA A 47 -15.51 40.83 36.68
CA ALA A 47 -15.10 41.73 37.76
C ALA A 47 -16.21 41.98 38.79
N LEU A 48 -17.47 42.06 38.36
CA LEU A 48 -18.64 42.21 39.26
C LEU A 48 -18.94 40.93 40.05
N TRP A 49 -18.71 39.75 39.46
CA TRP A 49 -18.77 38.47 40.19
C TRP A 49 -17.64 38.33 41.21
N ALA A 50 -16.40 38.74 40.87
CA ALA A 50 -15.27 38.72 41.81
C ALA A 50 -15.43 39.74 42.96
N ALA A 51 -16.03 40.91 42.70
CA ALA A 51 -16.30 41.91 43.72
C ALA A 51 -17.43 41.50 44.69
N GLY A 52 -18.46 40.79 44.21
CA GLY A 52 -19.51 40.22 45.08
C GLY A 52 -19.00 39.15 46.05
N ILE A 53 -18.02 38.35 45.62
CA ILE A 53 -17.36 37.33 46.45
C ILE A 53 -16.43 37.98 47.49
N LEU A 54 -15.71 39.06 47.13
CA LEU A 54 -14.89 39.83 48.08
C LEU A 54 -15.74 40.60 49.12
N GLY A 55 -16.91 41.12 48.72
CA GLY A 55 -17.84 41.81 49.62
C GLY A 55 -18.39 40.90 50.73
N GLY A 56 -18.75 39.65 50.39
CA GLY A 56 -19.23 38.65 51.36
C GLY A 56 -18.15 38.17 52.34
N LEU A 57 -16.88 38.12 51.91
CA LEU A 57 -15.75 37.70 52.76
C LEU A 57 -15.36 38.75 53.81
N THR A 58 -15.55 40.04 53.52
CA THR A 58 -15.24 41.12 54.48
C THR A 58 -16.23 41.21 55.64
N GLN A 59 -17.50 40.83 55.43
CA GLN A 59 -18.50 40.73 56.51
C GLN A 59 -18.27 39.53 57.44
N LEU A 60 -17.68 38.43 56.95
CA LEU A 60 -17.29 37.28 57.80
C LEU A 60 -16.02 37.54 58.63
N ALA A 61 -15.09 38.38 58.14
CA ALA A 61 -13.80 38.62 58.77
C ALA A 61 -13.87 39.47 60.06
N SER A 62 -14.98 40.18 60.30
CA SER A 62 -15.18 40.98 61.53
C SER A 62 -15.55 40.15 62.76
N LYS A 63 -15.94 38.88 62.59
CA LYS A 63 -16.33 37.97 63.68
C LYS A 63 -15.27 36.92 64.07
N LEU A 64 -14.08 36.95 63.45
CA LEU A 64 -13.04 35.94 63.66
C LEU A 64 -12.00 36.39 64.72
N SER A 65 -11.67 35.47 65.64
CA SER A 65 -10.65 35.63 66.69
C SER A 65 -9.24 35.90 66.12
N ARG A 66 -8.40 36.64 66.87
CA ARG A 66 -7.02 37.02 66.49
C ARG A 66 -6.14 35.83 66.07
N SER A 67 -6.42 34.62 66.56
CA SER A 67 -5.72 33.38 66.18
C SER A 67 -6.02 32.96 64.72
N MET A 68 -7.28 33.05 64.29
CA MET A 68 -7.71 32.64 62.93
C MET A 68 -7.28 33.62 61.83
N LYS A 69 -6.98 34.88 62.18
CA LYS A 69 -6.49 35.89 61.22
C LYS A 69 -5.08 35.57 60.69
N LYS A 70 -4.23 34.89 61.48
CA LYS A 70 -2.90 34.45 61.03
C LYS A 70 -3.00 33.28 60.04
N SER A 71 -3.86 32.29 60.31
CA SER A 71 -4.08 31.15 59.40
C SER A 71 -4.76 31.55 58.09
N ALA A 72 -5.71 32.49 58.12
CA ALA A 72 -6.35 32.99 56.90
C ALA A 72 -5.40 33.79 56.00
N THR A 73 -4.45 34.52 56.58
CA THR A 73 -3.43 35.28 55.83
C THR A 73 -2.39 34.36 55.19
N VAL A 74 -1.97 33.30 55.89
CA VAL A 74 -1.09 32.26 55.33
C VAL A 74 -1.80 31.48 54.22
N ALA A 75 -3.07 31.11 54.39
CA ALA A 75 -3.85 30.45 53.35
C ALA A 75 -4.04 31.32 52.10
N ALA A 76 -4.30 32.63 52.27
CA ALA A 76 -4.39 33.57 51.15
C ALA A 76 -3.04 33.77 50.43
N LEU A 77 -1.92 33.83 51.15
CA LEU A 77 -0.58 33.94 50.56
C LEU A 77 -0.15 32.64 49.85
N VAL A 78 -0.49 31.47 50.40
CA VAL A 78 -0.25 30.18 49.73
C VAL A 78 -1.13 30.04 48.50
N THR A 79 -2.39 30.47 48.55
CA THR A 79 -3.29 30.45 47.38
C THR A 79 -2.86 31.45 46.32
N ALA A 80 -2.38 32.64 46.70
CA ALA A 80 -1.80 33.62 45.78
C ALA A 80 -0.45 33.17 45.21
N ALA A 81 0.38 32.45 45.97
CA ALA A 81 1.62 31.83 45.48
C ALA A 81 1.35 30.61 44.58
N ILE A 82 0.27 29.86 44.83
CA ILE A 82 -0.21 28.80 43.94
C ILE A 82 -0.77 29.46 42.67
N LEU A 83 -1.60 30.49 42.75
CA LEU A 83 -2.13 31.21 41.58
C LEU A 83 -1.06 31.95 40.77
N ALA A 84 -0.05 32.53 41.43
CA ALA A 84 1.11 33.17 40.78
C ALA A 84 2.15 32.15 40.29
N GLY A 85 2.25 30.98 40.93
CA GLY A 85 3.03 29.83 40.45
C GLY A 85 2.36 29.11 39.27
N HIS A 86 1.08 29.36 39.04
CA HIS A 86 0.37 29.09 37.79
C HIS A 86 0.34 30.33 36.88
N THR A 87 1.43 31.09 36.79
CA THR A 87 1.79 31.56 35.44
C THR A 87 1.93 30.29 34.62
N VAL A 88 0.85 29.94 33.92
CA VAL A 88 0.88 29.02 32.80
C VAL A 88 2.00 29.56 31.94
N SER A 89 3.19 28.98 32.08
CA SER A 89 4.17 29.02 31.03
C SER A 89 3.38 28.41 29.88
N ALA A 90 2.87 29.25 28.99
CA ALA A 90 2.41 28.82 27.71
C ALA A 90 3.66 28.22 27.09
N GLN A 91 3.89 26.93 27.37
CA GLN A 91 4.89 26.13 26.72
C GLN A 91 4.49 26.26 25.26
N VAL A 92 5.18 27.14 24.54
CA VAL A 92 5.01 27.31 23.11
C VAL A 92 5.22 25.90 22.58
N ALA A 93 4.13 25.24 22.22
CA ALA A 93 4.17 23.89 21.69
C ALA A 93 5.20 23.92 20.58
N GLN A 94 6.20 23.05 20.65
CA GLN A 94 7.21 23.02 19.61
C GLN A 94 6.52 22.58 18.31
N PRO A 95 6.86 23.18 17.16
CA PRO A 95 6.26 22.79 15.91
C PRO A 95 6.53 21.30 15.65
N PRO A 96 5.57 20.59 15.03
CA PRO A 96 5.76 19.20 14.71
C PRO A 96 6.95 19.06 13.73
N PRO A 97 7.79 18.02 13.88
CA PRO A 97 8.86 17.78 12.93
C PRO A 97 8.29 17.49 11.53
N PRO A 98 9.04 17.83 10.45
CA PRO A 98 8.66 17.48 9.08
C PRO A 98 8.38 15.99 8.93
N LEU A 99 7.43 15.64 8.05
CA LEU A 99 7.01 14.26 7.87
C LEU A 99 8.16 13.37 7.35
N SER A 100 9.09 13.91 6.55
CA SER A 100 10.31 13.21 6.11
C SER A 100 11.22 12.74 7.25
N GLN A 101 11.16 13.39 8.42
CA GLN A 101 11.91 12.99 9.61
C GLN A 101 11.20 11.91 10.45
N LEU A 102 9.95 11.60 10.12
CA LEU A 102 9.10 10.68 10.85
C LEU A 102 8.97 9.31 10.20
N VAL A 103 9.70 9.06 9.11
CA VAL A 103 9.62 7.81 8.34
C VAL A 103 9.97 6.61 9.24
N PRO A 104 9.03 5.68 9.49
CA PRO A 104 9.31 4.47 10.25
C PRO A 104 10.47 3.69 9.61
N GLN A 105 11.50 3.38 10.40
CA GLN A 105 12.60 2.54 9.94
C GLN A 105 12.38 1.10 10.40
N PRO A 106 12.63 0.09 9.55
CA PRO A 106 12.67 -1.29 9.98
C PRO A 106 13.83 -1.54 10.95
N ASP A 107 13.55 -2.28 12.01
CA ASP A 107 14.58 -2.75 12.93
C ASP A 107 15.56 -3.68 12.18
N ASN A 108 16.84 -3.63 12.53
CA ASN A 108 17.88 -4.53 11.99
C ASN A 108 18.01 -4.57 10.46
N ILE A 109 17.56 -3.54 9.75
CA ILE A 109 17.61 -3.50 8.27
C ILE A 109 19.04 -3.69 7.71
N GLY A 110 20.07 -3.32 8.48
CA GLY A 110 21.49 -3.51 8.15
C GLY A 110 21.94 -4.98 8.04
N GLU A 111 21.19 -5.92 8.61
CA GLU A 111 21.43 -7.36 8.43
C GLU A 111 21.11 -7.82 7.00
N TYR A 112 20.29 -7.04 6.28
CA TYR A 112 19.84 -7.34 4.93
C TYR A 112 20.47 -6.40 3.91
N ILE A 113 20.33 -5.09 4.12
CA ILE A 113 20.81 -4.05 3.22
C ILE A 113 22.17 -3.56 3.70
N LYS A 114 23.19 -3.73 2.85
CA LYS A 114 24.54 -3.18 3.10
C LYS A 114 24.71 -1.76 2.58
N ASP A 115 24.00 -1.41 1.50
CA ASP A 115 24.04 -0.09 0.88
C ASP A 115 22.62 0.36 0.55
N LYS A 116 22.14 1.38 1.29
CA LYS A 116 20.79 1.94 1.15
C LYS A 116 20.60 2.63 -0.20
N THR A 117 21.62 3.31 -0.73
CA THR A 117 21.54 4.01 -2.01
C THR A 117 21.40 3.02 -3.15
N ALA A 118 22.19 1.93 -3.12
CA ALA A 118 22.06 0.85 -4.08
C ALA A 118 20.69 0.14 -3.96
N ALA A 119 20.16 -0.04 -2.73
CA ALA A 119 18.82 -0.61 -2.53
C ALA A 119 17.72 0.29 -3.10
N ILE A 120 17.83 1.62 -2.96
CA ILE A 120 16.90 2.58 -3.57
C ILE A 120 16.97 2.50 -5.10
N ALA A 121 18.19 2.43 -5.67
CA ALA A 121 18.36 2.30 -7.13
C ALA A 121 17.77 0.98 -7.65
N LEU A 122 18.01 -0.13 -6.97
CA LEU A 122 17.39 -1.42 -7.28
C LEU A 122 15.86 -1.36 -7.17
N GLY A 123 15.34 -0.75 -6.10
CA GLY A 123 13.91 -0.60 -5.85
C GLY A 123 13.20 0.18 -6.93
N LYS A 124 13.75 1.35 -7.28
CA LYS A 124 13.25 2.16 -8.40
C LYS A 124 13.34 1.38 -9.71
N SER A 125 14.44 0.67 -9.95
CA SER A 125 14.57 -0.15 -11.16
C SER A 125 13.48 -1.22 -11.24
N LEU A 126 13.19 -1.95 -10.16
CA LEU A 126 12.15 -2.98 -10.15
C LEU A 126 10.73 -2.41 -10.27
N PHE A 127 10.45 -1.30 -9.59
CA PHE A 127 9.14 -0.63 -9.62
C PHE A 127 8.74 -0.20 -11.04
N TRP A 128 9.71 0.24 -11.84
CA TRP A 128 9.49 0.74 -13.20
C TRP A 128 9.68 -0.33 -14.29
N ASP A 129 10.11 -1.56 -13.96
CA ASP A 129 10.44 -2.54 -14.99
C ASP A 129 9.23 -3.32 -15.53
N MET A 130 8.88 -3.09 -16.80
CA MET A 130 7.91 -3.85 -17.59
C MET A 130 8.30 -5.32 -17.77
N GLN A 131 9.58 -5.68 -17.61
CA GLN A 131 10.02 -7.07 -17.56
C GLN A 131 9.47 -7.83 -16.34
N LEU A 132 8.91 -7.13 -15.34
CA LEU A 132 8.20 -7.73 -14.22
C LEU A 132 6.96 -8.50 -14.69
N GLY A 133 6.11 -7.85 -15.49
CA GLY A 133 4.84 -8.40 -15.96
C GLY A 133 4.99 -9.64 -16.83
N SER A 134 4.02 -10.55 -16.74
CA SER A 134 3.97 -11.78 -17.53
C SER A 134 3.83 -11.53 -19.02
N ASP A 135 3.25 -10.40 -19.41
CA ASP A 135 3.17 -9.93 -20.78
C ASP A 135 4.37 -9.06 -21.19
N GLY A 136 5.32 -8.82 -20.28
CA GLY A 136 6.46 -7.94 -20.49
C GLY A 136 6.08 -6.48 -20.73
N ILE A 137 4.87 -6.06 -20.32
CA ILE A 137 4.32 -4.70 -20.47
C ILE A 137 3.97 -4.10 -19.12
N GLN A 138 3.30 -4.85 -18.24
CA GLN A 138 2.84 -4.31 -16.96
C GLN A 138 3.98 -4.19 -15.95
N SER A 139 4.04 -3.06 -15.24
CA SER A 139 4.93 -2.82 -14.08
C SER A 139 4.14 -2.23 -12.91
N CYS A 140 4.78 -1.94 -11.77
CA CYS A 140 4.14 -1.15 -10.72
C CYS A 140 3.89 0.28 -11.22
N ALA A 141 4.88 0.87 -11.89
CA ALA A 141 4.81 2.24 -12.38
C ALA A 141 3.73 2.49 -13.44
N SER A 142 3.32 1.48 -14.23
CA SER A 142 2.25 1.68 -15.23
C SER A 142 0.91 2.10 -14.60
N CYS A 143 0.69 1.76 -13.34
CA CYS A 143 -0.43 2.27 -12.55
C CYS A 143 -0.03 3.44 -11.66
N HIS A 144 1.17 3.45 -11.08
CA HIS A 144 1.51 4.38 -9.98
C HIS A 144 2.35 5.60 -10.39
N PHE A 145 2.47 5.92 -11.68
CA PHE A 145 3.30 7.05 -12.13
C PHE A 145 2.70 8.43 -11.82
N HIS A 146 1.38 8.55 -11.66
CA HIS A 146 0.71 9.84 -11.46
C HIS A 146 0.36 10.07 -9.99
N ALA A 147 1.16 10.88 -9.29
CA ALA A 147 1.02 11.12 -7.85
C ALA A 147 0.91 9.81 -7.03
N GLY A 148 1.53 8.73 -7.53
CA GLY A 148 1.49 7.41 -6.91
C GLY A 148 0.19 6.63 -7.14
N ALA A 149 -0.78 7.10 -7.93
CA ALA A 149 -2.08 6.46 -8.16
C ALA A 149 -2.37 6.27 -9.67
N ASP A 150 -3.36 5.43 -10.00
CA ASP A 150 -3.75 5.14 -11.39
C ASP A 150 -4.78 6.14 -11.88
N ASN A 151 -4.38 6.97 -12.86
CA ASN A 151 -5.22 7.99 -13.48
C ASN A 151 -5.57 7.66 -14.95
N ARG A 152 -5.34 6.43 -15.39
CA ARG A 152 -5.57 6.03 -16.78
C ARG A 152 -7.07 6.03 -17.10
N SER A 153 -7.39 6.31 -18.37
CA SER A 153 -8.76 6.47 -18.86
C SER A 153 -9.33 5.26 -19.60
N LYS A 154 -8.64 4.12 -19.59
CA LYS A 154 -9.05 2.90 -20.34
C LYS A 154 -8.79 1.64 -19.53
N ASN A 155 -9.63 0.62 -19.76
CA ASN A 155 -9.61 -0.67 -19.04
C ASN A 155 -9.61 -0.44 -17.53
N GLN A 156 -10.61 0.29 -17.07
CA GLN A 156 -10.66 0.80 -15.70
C GLN A 156 -11.82 0.23 -14.91
N ILE A 157 -12.70 -0.58 -15.49
CA ILE A 157 -13.87 -1.13 -14.78
C ILE A 157 -13.71 -2.63 -14.52
N ASN A 158 -14.08 -3.02 -13.30
CA ASN A 158 -14.28 -4.40 -12.89
C ASN A 158 -15.74 -4.57 -12.43
N PRO A 159 -16.44 -5.67 -12.75
CA PRO A 159 -17.86 -5.88 -12.39
C PRO A 159 -18.07 -6.24 -10.90
N GLY A 160 -17.05 -6.07 -10.05
CA GLY A 160 -17.10 -6.37 -8.62
C GLY A 160 -16.76 -7.83 -8.28
N GLN A 161 -16.69 -8.11 -6.97
CA GLN A 161 -16.20 -9.40 -6.46
C GLN A 161 -17.26 -10.51 -6.37
N ARG A 162 -18.56 -10.17 -6.38
CA ARG A 162 -19.63 -11.08 -5.92
C ARG A 162 -20.91 -11.10 -6.77
N ASP A 163 -20.82 -10.69 -8.03
CA ASP A 163 -21.97 -10.67 -8.95
C ASP A 163 -21.83 -11.69 -10.09
N ASN A 164 -22.86 -11.80 -10.92
CA ASN A 164 -22.96 -12.60 -12.15
C ASN A 164 -21.96 -12.23 -13.27
N ASN A 165 -20.86 -11.53 -12.96
CA ASN A 165 -19.86 -11.01 -13.88
C ASN A 165 -20.40 -10.02 -14.93
N VAL A 166 -21.44 -9.26 -14.60
CA VAL A 166 -22.04 -8.26 -15.50
C VAL A 166 -21.57 -6.85 -15.13
N PHE A 167 -21.23 -6.06 -16.15
CA PHE A 167 -20.87 -4.65 -16.01
C PHE A 167 -22.12 -3.79 -16.02
N ASN A 168 -22.36 -3.09 -14.91
CA ASN A 168 -23.61 -2.41 -14.61
C ASN A 168 -23.43 -0.89 -14.48
N ILE A 169 -22.68 -0.24 -15.37
CA ILE A 169 -22.43 1.21 -15.29
C ILE A 169 -23.75 1.99 -15.50
N PRO A 170 -24.00 3.07 -14.74
CA PRO A 170 -25.16 3.93 -14.97
C PRO A 170 -25.23 4.42 -16.43
N ASN A 171 -26.43 4.45 -17.01
CA ASN A 171 -26.73 5.05 -18.33
C ASN A 171 -26.23 4.33 -19.59
N THR A 172 -25.40 3.27 -19.50
CA THR A 172 -24.98 2.45 -20.66
C THR A 172 -24.69 1.02 -20.21
N PRO A 173 -25.07 -0.04 -20.96
CA PRO A 173 -24.57 -1.39 -20.70
C PRO A 173 -23.03 -1.39 -20.73
N GLY A 174 -22.42 -1.55 -19.56
CA GLY A 174 -20.96 -1.55 -19.43
C GLY A 174 -20.34 -2.72 -20.16
N HIS A 175 -19.09 -2.56 -20.58
CA HIS A 175 -18.26 -3.63 -21.11
C HIS A 175 -16.83 -3.40 -20.63
N PRO A 176 -15.96 -4.43 -20.54
CA PRO A 176 -14.67 -4.36 -19.86
C PRO A 176 -13.68 -3.31 -20.40
N ASN A 177 -13.91 -2.79 -21.61
CA ASN A 177 -13.08 -1.75 -22.25
C ASN A 177 -13.83 -0.41 -22.43
N TYR A 178 -14.96 -0.21 -21.76
CA TYR A 178 -15.65 1.07 -21.74
C TYR A 178 -14.77 2.15 -21.09
N GLN A 179 -14.77 3.35 -21.66
CA GLN A 179 -14.07 4.52 -21.12
C GLN A 179 -15.07 5.36 -20.33
N LEU A 180 -14.94 5.38 -18.99
CA LEU A 180 -15.82 6.19 -18.15
C LEU A 180 -15.65 7.67 -18.48
N THR A 181 -16.77 8.37 -18.38
CA THR A 181 -16.93 9.81 -18.50
C THR A 181 -17.34 10.40 -17.16
N ALA A 182 -17.30 11.72 -17.03
CA ALA A 182 -17.77 12.37 -15.81
C ALA A 182 -19.26 12.09 -15.49
N GLY A 183 -20.08 11.79 -16.51
CA GLY A 183 -21.50 11.47 -16.35
C GLY A 183 -21.77 10.08 -15.77
N ASP A 184 -20.77 9.19 -15.73
CA ASP A 184 -20.91 7.85 -15.14
C ASP A 184 -20.76 7.87 -13.61
N TYR A 185 -20.35 9.02 -13.04
CA TYR A 185 -20.11 9.19 -11.61
C TYR A 185 -21.24 10.00 -10.92
N PRO A 186 -21.60 9.64 -9.68
CA PRO A 186 -21.05 8.55 -8.88
C PRO A 186 -21.49 7.17 -9.37
N ILE A 187 -20.60 6.18 -9.30
CA ILE A 187 -20.94 4.79 -9.64
C ILE A 187 -21.77 4.20 -8.49
N THR A 188 -23.05 3.90 -8.74
CA THR A 188 -23.99 3.36 -7.75
C THR A 188 -24.22 1.85 -7.87
N SER A 189 -23.99 1.25 -9.05
CA SER A 189 -23.91 -0.21 -9.21
C SER A 189 -22.68 -0.76 -8.52
N ASN A 190 -22.55 -2.08 -8.35
CA ASN A 190 -21.40 -2.77 -7.72
C ASN A 190 -20.07 -2.69 -8.49
N ASP A 191 -20.07 -2.13 -9.70
CA ASP A 191 -18.86 -1.94 -10.50
C ASP A 191 -17.80 -1.12 -9.74
N VAL A 192 -16.54 -1.43 -10.02
CA VAL A 192 -15.39 -0.82 -9.38
C VAL A 192 -14.49 -0.20 -10.44
N THR A 193 -14.04 1.04 -10.19
CA THR A 193 -12.91 1.57 -10.95
C THR A 193 -11.60 1.05 -10.35
N GLY A 194 -10.77 0.39 -11.16
CA GLY A 194 -9.53 -0.24 -10.75
C GLY A 194 -8.42 -0.08 -11.77
N SER A 195 -7.28 -0.71 -11.51
CA SER A 195 -6.13 -0.71 -12.39
C SER A 195 -6.19 -1.82 -13.43
N GLN A 196 -5.91 -1.45 -14.66
CA GLN A 196 -5.58 -2.40 -15.73
C GLN A 196 -4.31 -3.17 -15.36
N GLY A 197 -4.35 -4.50 -15.48
CA GLY A 197 -3.18 -5.37 -15.46
C GLY A 197 -3.06 -6.21 -16.72
N VAL A 198 -2.86 -7.52 -16.57
CA VAL A 198 -2.49 -8.41 -17.71
C VAL A 198 -3.68 -9.14 -18.32
N PHE A 199 -3.48 -9.64 -19.54
CA PHE A 199 -4.42 -10.55 -20.19
C PHE A 199 -4.49 -11.89 -19.46
N ARG A 200 -5.66 -12.53 -19.53
CA ARG A 200 -5.85 -13.88 -18.98
C ARG A 200 -5.01 -14.89 -19.74
N SER A 201 -4.13 -15.57 -19.01
CA SER A 201 -3.23 -16.58 -19.56
C SER A 201 -2.78 -17.54 -18.47
N GLU A 202 -2.45 -18.77 -18.87
CA GLU A 202 -1.84 -19.80 -18.04
C GLU A 202 -0.31 -19.70 -18.13
N PHE A 203 0.35 -19.72 -16.98
CA PHE A 203 1.80 -19.72 -16.92
C PHE A 203 2.38 -21.07 -17.39
N ILE A 204 3.29 -21.04 -18.37
CA ILE A 204 4.05 -22.23 -18.78
C ILE A 204 5.41 -22.20 -18.08
N ASP A 205 6.18 -21.14 -18.32
CA ASP A 205 7.52 -20.96 -17.76
C ASP A 205 8.04 -19.53 -17.99
N VAL A 206 9.18 -19.20 -17.41
CA VAL A 206 9.89 -17.96 -17.76
C VAL A 206 10.43 -18.05 -19.20
N ALA A 207 10.42 -16.94 -19.94
CA ALA A 207 10.99 -16.96 -21.29
C ALA A 207 12.50 -17.14 -21.28
N ARG A 208 13.01 -17.73 -22.38
CA ARG A 208 14.44 -17.87 -22.66
C ARG A 208 15.14 -16.50 -22.56
N PRO A 209 16.47 -16.48 -22.31
CA PRO A 209 17.24 -15.23 -22.24
C PRO A 209 16.93 -14.31 -23.43
N GLY A 210 16.59 -13.04 -23.16
CA GLY A 210 16.32 -12.02 -24.18
C GLY A 210 14.86 -11.57 -24.35
N ARG A 211 13.86 -12.32 -23.86
CA ARG A 211 12.44 -11.90 -23.88
C ARG A 211 11.95 -11.49 -22.50
N GLY A 212 11.30 -10.34 -22.36
CA GLY A 212 10.90 -9.79 -21.05
C GLY A 212 9.57 -10.33 -20.53
N GLU A 213 8.76 -10.89 -21.41
CA GLU A 213 7.50 -11.58 -21.14
C GLU A 213 7.75 -13.03 -20.68
N ASP A 214 6.75 -13.63 -20.03
CA ASP A 214 6.73 -15.05 -19.70
C ASP A 214 6.29 -15.88 -20.91
N ARG A 215 6.55 -17.20 -20.86
CA ARG A 215 5.90 -18.15 -21.76
C ARG A 215 4.56 -18.52 -21.15
N VAL A 216 3.50 -18.29 -21.90
CA VAL A 216 2.13 -18.48 -21.44
C VAL A 216 1.26 -19.11 -22.52
N THR A 217 0.18 -19.76 -22.11
CA THR A 217 -0.93 -20.14 -22.99
C THR A 217 -2.06 -19.12 -22.78
N PRO A 218 -2.48 -18.34 -23.79
CA PRO A 218 -3.65 -17.47 -23.66
C PRO A 218 -4.90 -18.28 -23.30
N LEU A 219 -5.68 -17.83 -22.32
CA LEU A 219 -6.93 -18.46 -21.91
C LEU A 219 -8.11 -17.58 -22.29
N LYS A 220 -9.24 -18.17 -22.72
CA LYS A 220 -10.48 -17.41 -22.92
C LYS A 220 -10.89 -16.72 -21.62
N ASP A 221 -11.24 -15.44 -21.70
CA ASP A 221 -11.79 -14.69 -20.57
C ASP A 221 -13.27 -14.39 -20.82
N ASP A 222 -14.18 -15.00 -20.06
CA ASP A 222 -15.62 -14.81 -20.24
C ASP A 222 -16.11 -13.43 -19.73
N VAL A 223 -15.30 -12.74 -18.92
CA VAL A 223 -15.65 -11.45 -18.30
C VAL A 223 -14.94 -10.31 -19.02
N PHE A 224 -13.63 -10.42 -19.20
CA PHE A 224 -12.79 -9.40 -19.84
C PHE A 224 -12.59 -9.73 -21.31
N ASN A 225 -13.68 -9.74 -22.09
CA ASN A 225 -13.62 -9.83 -23.56
C ASN A 225 -14.60 -8.86 -24.24
N VAL A 226 -14.28 -8.52 -25.49
CA VAL A 226 -15.17 -7.79 -26.41
C VAL A 226 -15.27 -8.61 -27.69
N GLN A 227 -16.47 -9.06 -28.06
CA GLN A 227 -16.68 -9.90 -29.24
C GLN A 227 -15.76 -11.13 -29.29
N ASN A 228 -15.61 -11.83 -28.15
CA ASN A 228 -14.69 -12.97 -27.96
C ASN A 228 -13.18 -12.65 -28.08
N VAL A 229 -12.80 -11.37 -28.13
CA VAL A 229 -11.40 -10.94 -28.05
C VAL A 229 -11.11 -10.51 -26.61
N ASN A 230 -10.18 -11.19 -25.95
CA ASN A 230 -9.76 -10.83 -24.61
C ASN A 230 -9.25 -9.39 -24.55
N VAL A 231 -9.66 -8.67 -23.51
CA VAL A 231 -9.08 -7.39 -23.12
C VAL A 231 -8.31 -7.57 -21.81
N ARG A 232 -7.62 -6.52 -21.37
CA ARG A 232 -6.83 -6.59 -20.13
C ARG A 232 -7.77 -6.66 -18.93
N ARG A 233 -7.40 -7.50 -17.95
CA ARG A 233 -8.14 -7.60 -16.70
C ARG A 233 -7.93 -6.35 -15.87
N VAL A 234 -8.92 -6.04 -15.04
CA VAL A 234 -8.92 -4.86 -14.16
C VAL A 234 -9.02 -5.32 -12.71
N THR A 235 -8.25 -4.72 -11.82
CA THR A 235 -8.33 -5.02 -10.38
C THR A 235 -9.72 -4.68 -9.84
N ASN A 236 -10.15 -5.44 -8.84
CA ASN A 236 -11.46 -5.31 -8.21
C ASN A 236 -11.52 -4.23 -7.11
N ARG A 237 -10.47 -3.42 -6.98
CA ARG A 237 -10.38 -2.27 -6.09
C ARG A 237 -9.57 -1.18 -6.78
N ASN A 238 -9.91 0.05 -6.45
CA ASN A 238 -9.20 1.24 -6.86
C ASN A 238 -7.79 1.27 -6.26
N THR A 239 -6.85 1.79 -7.04
CA THR A 239 -5.43 1.75 -6.69
C THR A 239 -5.09 2.89 -5.73
N PRO A 240 -4.60 2.58 -4.50
CA PRO A 240 -4.20 3.62 -3.56
C PRO A 240 -2.91 4.31 -4.02
N THR A 241 -2.68 5.52 -3.51
CA THR A 241 -1.39 6.20 -3.73
C THR A 241 -0.25 5.50 -3.01
N VAL A 242 0.92 5.39 -3.65
CA VAL A 242 2.18 4.97 -3.00
C VAL A 242 2.94 6.13 -2.34
N ILE A 243 2.52 7.39 -2.55
CA ILE A 243 3.12 8.54 -1.87
C ILE A 243 2.70 8.51 -0.39
N ASN A 244 3.66 8.70 0.52
CA ASN A 244 3.49 8.59 1.97
C ASN A 244 3.01 7.20 2.44
N ALA A 245 3.02 6.17 1.59
CA ALA A 245 2.56 4.85 1.97
C ALA A 245 3.43 4.21 3.08
N VAL A 246 4.68 4.67 3.23
CA VAL A 246 5.61 4.24 4.30
C VAL A 246 5.07 4.48 5.72
N PHE A 247 4.14 5.43 5.89
CA PHE A 247 3.55 5.69 7.20
C PHE A 247 2.45 4.68 7.57
N ASN A 248 1.89 3.95 6.61
CA ASN A 248 0.81 3.01 6.87
C ASN A 248 1.31 1.79 7.64
N PHE A 249 0.58 1.38 8.67
CA PHE A 249 0.85 0.14 9.40
C PHE A 249 0.53 -1.12 8.57
N ARG A 250 -0.52 -1.06 7.75
CA ARG A 250 -0.87 -2.09 6.74
C ARG A 250 -1.23 -1.37 5.44
N ASN A 251 -0.83 -1.87 4.27
CA ASN A 251 -0.92 -1.06 3.03
C ASN A 251 -2.15 -1.29 2.14
N PHE A 252 -2.64 -2.52 1.98
CA PHE A 252 -3.81 -2.76 1.12
C PHE A 252 -5.11 -2.28 1.80
N TRP A 253 -6.10 -1.91 0.98
CA TRP A 253 -7.40 -1.42 1.45
C TRP A 253 -8.07 -2.37 2.44
N ASP A 254 -7.95 -3.68 2.21
CA ASP A 254 -8.54 -4.76 3.01
C ASP A 254 -7.66 -5.22 4.19
N GLY A 255 -6.56 -4.53 4.46
CA GLY A 255 -5.68 -4.83 5.60
C GLY A 255 -4.67 -5.94 5.35
N ARG A 256 -4.54 -6.45 4.13
CA ARG A 256 -3.35 -7.19 3.69
C ARG A 256 -2.11 -6.28 3.63
N ALA A 257 -0.95 -6.87 3.33
CA ALA A 257 0.37 -6.23 3.41
C ALA A 257 0.69 -5.79 4.85
N GLN A 258 1.05 -6.78 5.68
CA GLN A 258 1.29 -6.62 7.12
C GLN A 258 2.53 -5.78 7.41
N ASP A 259 2.52 -5.10 8.57
CA ASP A 259 3.67 -4.36 9.11
C ASP A 259 4.94 -5.20 9.23
N VAL A 260 4.80 -6.46 9.63
CA VAL A 260 5.92 -7.41 9.73
C VAL A 260 6.13 -8.08 8.37
N PHE A 261 7.22 -7.76 7.68
CA PHE A 261 7.58 -8.44 6.44
C PHE A 261 8.24 -9.80 6.74
N ASN A 262 7.82 -10.84 6.01
CA ASN A 262 8.33 -12.21 6.17
C ASN A 262 9.32 -12.66 5.08
N GLY A 263 9.73 -11.77 4.18
CA GLY A 263 10.67 -12.07 3.11
C GLY A 263 10.06 -12.75 1.88
N VAL A 264 8.80 -13.20 1.93
CA VAL A 264 8.21 -14.08 0.91
C VAL A 264 6.89 -13.53 0.36
N ASN A 265 5.98 -13.09 1.23
CA ASN A 265 4.62 -12.72 0.85
C ASN A 265 4.04 -11.61 1.74
N PRO A 266 2.84 -11.08 1.41
CA PRO A 266 2.25 -9.93 2.11
C PRO A 266 1.72 -10.21 3.53
N PHE A 267 1.75 -11.46 4.01
CA PHE A 267 0.97 -11.89 5.18
C PHE A 267 1.76 -11.91 6.49
N GLY A 268 3.08 -11.64 6.45
CA GLY A 268 3.88 -11.50 7.66
C GLY A 268 3.83 -12.74 8.55
N ALA A 269 3.61 -12.53 9.86
CA ALA A 269 3.52 -13.60 10.85
C ALA A 269 2.31 -14.54 10.69
N ARG A 270 1.32 -14.17 9.85
CA ARG A 270 0.17 -15.03 9.53
C ARG A 270 0.56 -16.24 8.70
N ASP A 271 1.69 -16.15 7.98
CA ASP A 271 2.32 -17.28 7.32
C ASP A 271 3.51 -17.79 8.15
N PRO A 272 3.32 -18.79 9.02
CA PRO A 272 4.40 -19.37 9.80
C PRO A 272 5.39 -20.17 8.92
N ASP A 273 4.96 -20.59 7.73
CA ASP A 273 5.76 -21.40 6.80
C ASP A 273 6.63 -20.53 5.87
N ALA A 274 6.53 -19.19 5.97
CA ALA A 274 7.33 -18.25 5.20
C ALA A 274 8.77 -18.12 5.76
N PHE A 275 9.73 -18.53 4.94
CA PHE A 275 11.16 -18.39 5.19
C PHE A 275 11.93 -18.09 3.91
N VAL A 276 13.13 -17.53 4.08
CA VAL A 276 14.17 -17.39 3.04
C VAL A 276 15.34 -18.31 3.37
N LEU A 277 16.32 -18.43 2.48
CA LEU A 277 17.55 -19.17 2.77
C LEU A 277 18.69 -18.22 3.13
N LYS A 278 19.46 -18.56 4.15
CA LYS A 278 20.66 -17.82 4.55
C LYS A 278 21.90 -18.68 4.35
N ALA A 279 22.91 -18.14 3.68
CA ALA A 279 24.24 -18.72 3.61
C ALA A 279 25.03 -18.32 4.85
N THR A 280 25.14 -19.20 5.85
CA THR A 280 26.02 -18.96 7.02
C THR A 280 27.50 -18.95 6.60
N ASP A 281 27.79 -19.73 5.57
CA ASP A 281 28.98 -19.66 4.74
C ASP A 281 28.58 -20.12 3.32
N PRO A 282 29.41 -19.90 2.27
CA PRO A 282 29.01 -20.24 0.90
C PRO A 282 28.60 -21.71 0.69
N LYS A 283 29.04 -22.65 1.54
CA LYS A 283 28.80 -24.09 1.42
C LYS A 283 27.72 -24.59 2.39
N LYS A 284 27.04 -23.71 3.13
CA LYS A 284 26.00 -24.09 4.08
C LYS A 284 24.81 -23.12 4.02
N LEU A 285 23.63 -23.67 3.74
CA LEU A 285 22.37 -22.94 3.75
C LEU A 285 21.53 -23.36 4.96
N GLU A 286 20.81 -22.41 5.53
CA GLU A 286 19.80 -22.63 6.58
C GLU A 286 18.50 -21.92 6.25
N ASP A 287 17.38 -22.49 6.69
CA ASP A 287 16.08 -21.81 6.64
C ASP A 287 16.07 -20.66 7.66
N PHE A 288 15.72 -19.47 7.19
CA PHE A 288 15.71 -18.28 8.02
C PHE A 288 14.32 -17.60 7.98
N PRO A 289 13.59 -17.54 9.10
CA PRO A 289 12.31 -16.84 9.18
C PRO A 289 12.57 -15.33 9.32
N VAL A 290 12.45 -14.60 8.22
CA VAL A 290 12.54 -13.12 8.24
C VAL A 290 11.34 -12.55 9.01
N ARG A 291 11.58 -11.61 9.92
CA ARG A 291 10.53 -10.86 10.63
C ARG A 291 11.00 -9.42 10.80
N LEU A 292 10.67 -8.56 9.84
CA LEU A 292 11.06 -7.15 9.84
C LEU A 292 9.85 -6.27 10.14
N ASN A 293 9.82 -5.61 11.30
CA ASN A 293 8.77 -4.65 11.66
C ASN A 293 8.85 -3.39 10.78
N ASN A 294 7.81 -2.55 10.82
CA ASN A 294 7.75 -1.28 10.07
C ASN A 294 8.04 -1.47 8.56
N SER A 295 7.64 -2.62 8.02
CA SER A 295 7.96 -3.05 6.65
C SER A 295 6.71 -3.44 5.85
N SER A 296 5.61 -2.73 6.10
CA SER A 296 4.35 -2.89 5.35
C SER A 296 4.50 -2.63 3.85
N LEU A 297 5.46 -1.81 3.43
CA LEU A 297 5.76 -1.56 2.01
C LEU A 297 6.43 -2.78 1.36
N ALA A 298 7.36 -3.44 2.05
CA ALA A 298 7.97 -4.65 1.52
C ALA A 298 6.93 -5.77 1.40
N SER A 299 6.04 -5.89 2.38
CA SER A 299 4.88 -6.79 2.32
C SER A 299 3.95 -6.46 1.16
N GLN A 300 3.69 -5.17 0.88
CA GLN A 300 2.87 -4.74 -0.24
C GLN A 300 3.54 -5.10 -1.57
N ALA A 301 4.81 -4.76 -1.73
CA ALA A 301 5.56 -4.89 -2.98
C ALA A 301 5.53 -6.32 -3.53
N VAL A 302 5.62 -7.34 -2.67
CA VAL A 302 5.64 -8.75 -3.11
C VAL A 302 4.25 -9.30 -3.48
N GLY A 303 3.17 -8.56 -3.27
CA GLY A 303 1.80 -8.99 -3.60
C GLY A 303 1.50 -8.98 -5.09
N PRO A 304 1.55 -7.82 -5.78
CA PRO A 304 1.19 -7.68 -7.19
C PRO A 304 1.94 -8.64 -8.13
N PRO A 305 3.26 -8.88 -7.97
CA PRO A 305 4.01 -9.85 -8.77
C PRO A 305 3.44 -11.29 -8.79
N LEU A 306 2.57 -11.63 -7.84
CA LEU A 306 1.95 -12.94 -7.68
C LEU A 306 0.46 -12.96 -8.02
N ASN A 307 -0.11 -11.82 -8.42
CA ASN A 307 -1.53 -11.67 -8.71
C ASN A 307 -1.77 -11.73 -10.22
N SER A 308 -2.64 -12.65 -10.63
CA SER A 308 -2.93 -12.88 -12.04
C SER A 308 -3.70 -11.73 -12.71
N PHE A 309 -4.42 -10.91 -11.94
CA PHE A 309 -5.04 -9.70 -12.47
C PHE A 309 -4.01 -8.60 -12.70
N GLU A 310 -3.00 -8.50 -11.84
CA GLU A 310 -2.06 -7.37 -11.82
C GLU A 310 -0.92 -7.61 -12.80
N THR A 311 0.02 -8.50 -12.50
CA THR A 311 1.23 -8.67 -13.30
C THR A 311 1.56 -10.12 -13.66
N ALA A 312 0.89 -11.11 -13.06
CA ALA A 312 1.23 -12.51 -13.25
C ALA A 312 0.30 -13.23 -14.24
N ALA A 313 0.76 -14.31 -14.85
CA ALA A 313 -0.15 -15.29 -15.45
C ALA A 313 -0.82 -16.13 -14.35
N GLU A 314 -1.92 -16.82 -14.66
CA GLU A 314 -2.55 -17.75 -13.73
C GLU A 314 -1.65 -18.97 -13.49
N ASP A 315 -1.50 -19.35 -12.22
CA ASP A 315 -0.93 -20.62 -11.79
C ASP A 315 -2.11 -21.55 -11.49
N LEU A 316 -2.58 -22.26 -12.51
CA LEU A 316 -3.43 -23.42 -12.25
C LEU A 316 -2.58 -24.52 -11.63
N PRO A 317 -3.19 -25.50 -10.95
CA PRO A 317 -2.43 -26.66 -10.54
C PRO A 317 -1.65 -27.22 -11.70
N ILE A 318 -0.31 -27.15 -11.60
CA ILE A 318 0.59 -27.78 -12.55
C ILE A 318 0.04 -29.18 -12.76
N ALA A 319 -0.43 -29.49 -13.97
CA ALA A 319 -0.67 -30.86 -14.38
C ALA A 319 0.61 -31.62 -13.99
N PRO A 320 0.57 -32.58 -13.04
CA PRO A 320 1.76 -32.91 -12.29
C PRO A 320 2.85 -33.39 -13.26
N ALA A 321 3.88 -32.59 -13.50
CA ALA A 321 4.91 -32.99 -14.45
C ALA A 321 5.69 -34.17 -13.85
N LEU A 322 5.81 -35.27 -14.58
CA LEU A 322 6.71 -36.35 -14.21
C LEU A 322 8.11 -35.94 -14.67
N ILE A 323 9.01 -35.70 -13.70
CA ILE A 323 10.40 -35.38 -13.98
C ILE A 323 11.23 -36.61 -13.69
N GLN A 324 11.82 -37.19 -14.73
CA GLN A 324 12.78 -38.29 -14.61
C GLN A 324 14.18 -37.77 -14.89
N LEU A 325 15.07 -37.95 -13.91
CA LEU A 325 16.48 -37.64 -14.00
C LEU A 325 17.23 -38.94 -14.27
N SER A 326 17.97 -38.98 -15.36
CA SER A 326 18.87 -40.09 -15.65
C SER A 326 20.29 -39.69 -15.27
N GLU A 327 20.79 -40.24 -14.16
CA GLU A 327 22.13 -39.96 -13.63
C GLU A 327 23.25 -40.47 -14.55
N SER A 328 22.96 -41.44 -15.41
CA SER A 328 23.95 -42.07 -16.31
C SER A 328 24.29 -41.22 -17.53
N ASN A 329 23.38 -40.37 -17.99
CA ASN A 329 23.53 -39.58 -19.22
C ASN A 329 23.09 -38.12 -19.06
N ASN A 330 22.78 -37.70 -17.83
CA ASN A 330 22.44 -36.34 -17.47
C ASN A 330 21.22 -35.77 -18.25
N THR A 331 20.31 -36.65 -18.71
CA THR A 331 19.07 -36.24 -19.39
C THR A 331 17.95 -35.99 -18.41
N ILE A 332 17.15 -34.97 -18.74
CA ILE A 332 15.91 -34.66 -18.04
C ILE A 332 14.75 -34.87 -19.00
N SER A 333 13.89 -35.82 -18.64
CA SER A 333 12.62 -36.04 -19.32
C SER A 333 11.52 -35.39 -18.49
N ILE A 334 10.86 -34.42 -19.10
CA ILE A 334 9.69 -33.76 -18.52
C ILE A 334 8.48 -34.27 -19.28
N THR A 335 7.63 -35.05 -18.61
CA THR A 335 6.38 -35.55 -19.19
C THR A 335 5.21 -34.83 -18.56
N ASP A 336 4.42 -34.16 -19.38
CA ASP A 336 3.12 -33.61 -18.99
C ASP A 336 2.14 -34.76 -18.75
N LYS A 337 1.57 -34.85 -17.54
CA LYS A 337 0.69 -35.98 -17.18
C LYS A 337 -0.67 -35.95 -17.88
N ASN A 338 -1.12 -34.80 -18.37
CA ASN A 338 -2.45 -34.65 -18.96
C ASN A 338 -2.41 -34.84 -20.48
N SER A 339 -1.33 -34.42 -21.14
CA SER A 339 -1.13 -34.52 -22.58
C SER A 339 -0.21 -35.67 -23.00
N GLY A 340 0.54 -36.27 -22.06
CA GLY A 340 1.53 -37.32 -22.35
C GLY A 340 2.77 -36.82 -23.10
N ASN A 341 2.82 -35.52 -23.41
CA ASN A 341 3.91 -34.92 -24.15
C ASN A 341 5.19 -34.96 -23.31
N THR A 342 6.23 -35.60 -23.85
CA THR A 342 7.53 -35.73 -23.21
C THR A 342 8.52 -34.85 -23.94
N VAL A 343 9.07 -33.86 -23.23
CA VAL A 343 10.21 -33.07 -23.71
C VAL A 343 11.46 -33.67 -23.10
N GLN A 344 12.31 -34.25 -23.94
CA GLN A 344 13.64 -34.69 -23.56
C GLN A 344 14.63 -33.56 -23.81
N ASN A 345 15.33 -33.13 -22.76
CA ASN A 345 16.43 -32.20 -22.91
C ASN A 345 17.75 -32.97 -22.75
N THR A 346 18.34 -33.36 -23.87
CA THR A 346 19.76 -33.69 -23.95
C THR A 346 20.54 -32.40 -23.99
N ALA A 347 21.62 -32.28 -23.20
CA ALA A 347 22.43 -31.06 -23.09
C ALA A 347 23.14 -30.62 -24.40
N GLU A 348 22.83 -31.24 -25.54
CA GLU A 348 23.27 -30.83 -26.86
C GLU A 348 22.09 -30.89 -27.83
N GLN A 349 21.72 -29.72 -28.37
CA GLN A 349 21.51 -29.42 -29.79
C GLN A 349 20.61 -28.18 -29.91
N VAL A 350 21.23 -27.07 -30.29
CA VAL A 350 20.55 -26.01 -31.01
C VAL A 350 20.46 -26.46 -32.46
N PRO A 351 19.27 -26.49 -33.08
CA PRO A 351 19.18 -26.27 -34.51
C PRO A 351 18.77 -24.83 -34.78
N GLN A 352 19.56 -24.18 -35.64
CA GLN A 352 19.13 -23.04 -36.43
C GLN A 352 17.97 -23.44 -37.35
N THR A 353 17.30 -22.41 -37.87
CA THR A 353 16.41 -22.37 -39.05
C THR A 353 14.92 -22.75 -38.93
N ASP A 354 14.12 -21.71 -39.23
CA ASP A 354 13.06 -21.61 -40.24
C ASP A 354 11.63 -22.14 -40.02
N ALA A 355 10.71 -21.16 -40.07
CA ALA A 355 9.50 -21.06 -40.88
C ALA A 355 8.49 -22.24 -41.02
N ALA A 356 7.23 -21.88 -40.75
CA ALA A 356 5.98 -22.40 -41.32
C ALA A 356 5.58 -23.87 -41.04
N ALA A 357 4.44 -24.03 -40.37
CA ALA A 357 3.26 -24.74 -40.91
C ALA A 357 2.11 -24.80 -39.89
N GLU A 358 0.97 -24.26 -40.29
CA GLU A 358 -0.37 -24.60 -39.82
C GLU A 358 -0.73 -26.04 -40.24
N ALA A 359 -1.56 -26.75 -39.46
CA ALA A 359 -2.79 -27.44 -39.89
C ALA A 359 -3.17 -28.66 -39.01
N ASN A 360 -4.44 -28.65 -38.55
CA ASN A 360 -5.39 -29.76 -38.37
C ASN A 360 -4.95 -31.06 -37.64
N ASN A 361 -5.71 -31.53 -36.63
CA ASN A 361 -7.03 -32.17 -36.79
C ASN A 361 -7.72 -32.57 -35.46
N GLN A 362 -9.02 -32.33 -35.46
CA GLN A 362 -10.21 -32.85 -34.78
C GLN A 362 -10.23 -33.96 -33.68
N ASN A 363 -11.20 -33.73 -32.76
CA ASN A 363 -12.15 -34.65 -32.11
C ASN A 363 -11.68 -35.71 -31.09
N VAL A 364 -11.95 -35.48 -29.79
CA VAL A 364 -12.60 -36.45 -28.86
C VAL A 364 -13.31 -35.69 -27.71
N SER A 365 -14.59 -36.01 -27.45
CA SER A 365 -15.38 -35.55 -26.28
C SER A 365 -14.92 -36.18 -24.95
N PRO A 366 -14.96 -35.49 -23.79
CA PRO A 366 -14.57 -36.10 -22.53
C PRO A 366 -15.77 -36.73 -21.79
N SER A 367 -15.61 -37.99 -21.39
CA SER A 367 -16.45 -38.66 -20.39
C SER A 367 -15.93 -38.39 -18.98
N VAL A 368 -16.87 -38.12 -18.06
CA VAL A 368 -16.67 -37.89 -16.62
C VAL A 368 -16.23 -39.17 -15.90
N GLY A 369 -15.28 -39.05 -14.95
CA GLY A 369 -14.88 -40.15 -14.06
C GLY A 369 -13.82 -39.78 -13.00
N SER A 370 -14.29 -39.31 -11.84
CA SER A 370 -13.82 -39.53 -10.45
C SER A 370 -12.34 -39.77 -10.08
N SER A 371 -11.88 -38.90 -9.17
CA SER A 371 -11.01 -39.11 -7.99
C SER A 371 -9.54 -39.52 -8.12
N SER A 372 -8.65 -38.55 -7.91
CA SER A 372 -7.51 -38.68 -6.99
C SER A 372 -7.27 -37.35 -6.27
N GLN A 373 -7.24 -37.41 -4.94
CA GLN A 373 -6.90 -36.30 -4.05
C GLN A 373 -5.43 -35.95 -4.20
N ASP A 374 -5.11 -35.03 -5.12
CA ASP A 374 -3.84 -34.32 -5.09
C ASP A 374 -4.00 -33.05 -4.24
N PRO A 375 -3.07 -32.76 -3.30
CA PRO A 375 -3.09 -31.51 -2.56
C PRO A 375 -3.01 -30.34 -3.55
N PRO A 376 -3.70 -29.23 -3.28
CA PRO A 376 -3.69 -28.08 -4.18
C PRO A 376 -2.26 -27.54 -4.20
N PRO A 377 -1.65 -27.34 -5.37
CA PRO A 377 -0.28 -26.90 -5.44
C PRO A 377 -0.14 -25.48 -4.88
N ILE A 378 0.93 -25.32 -4.12
CA ILE A 378 1.42 -24.04 -3.61
C ILE A 378 1.64 -23.12 -4.81
N ARG A 379 1.15 -21.87 -4.73
CA ARG A 379 1.35 -20.82 -5.75
C ARG A 379 2.87 -20.59 -5.95
N ARG A 380 3.42 -21.01 -7.10
CA ARG A 380 4.86 -21.15 -7.39
C ARG A 380 5.45 -20.03 -8.24
N ILE A 381 4.62 -19.10 -8.72
CA ILE A 381 5.03 -17.94 -9.52
C ILE A 381 6.19 -17.15 -8.88
N GLY A 382 6.20 -17.01 -7.55
CA GLY A 382 7.14 -16.10 -6.86
C GLY A 382 8.61 -16.43 -7.03
N ARG A 383 8.99 -17.72 -7.08
CA ARG A 383 10.39 -18.13 -7.26
C ARG A 383 10.84 -18.04 -8.72
N LYS A 384 9.91 -18.27 -9.65
CA LYS A 384 10.16 -18.15 -11.09
C LYS A 384 10.51 -16.72 -11.48
N LEU A 385 9.95 -15.73 -10.79
CA LEU A 385 10.28 -14.33 -11.03
C LEU A 385 11.77 -14.01 -10.78
N GLY A 386 12.40 -14.61 -9.76
CA GLY A 386 13.83 -14.48 -9.55
C GLY A 386 14.64 -15.01 -10.73
N LYS A 387 14.28 -16.21 -11.21
CA LYS A 387 14.89 -16.80 -12.41
C LYS A 387 14.68 -15.96 -13.66
N LYS A 388 13.52 -15.30 -13.78
CA LYS A 388 13.23 -14.37 -14.87
C LYS A 388 14.16 -13.16 -14.80
N LEU A 389 14.27 -12.50 -13.66
CA LEU A 389 14.82 -11.14 -13.58
C LEU A 389 16.31 -11.07 -13.23
N VAL A 390 16.82 -11.92 -12.33
CA VAL A 390 18.15 -11.74 -11.70
C VAL A 390 19.27 -11.55 -12.74
N THR A 391 19.29 -12.32 -13.81
CA THR A 391 20.37 -12.26 -14.82
C THR A 391 20.15 -11.20 -15.90
N ARG A 392 19.02 -10.49 -15.89
CA ARG A 392 18.67 -9.52 -16.94
C ARG A 392 19.26 -8.15 -16.67
N LYS A 393 19.53 -7.44 -17.78
CA LYS A 393 19.78 -6.01 -17.77
C LYS A 393 18.55 -5.30 -17.18
N ALA A 394 18.77 -4.49 -16.14
CA ALA A 394 17.70 -3.75 -15.50
C ALA A 394 17.15 -2.67 -16.44
N LEU A 395 15.82 -2.53 -16.47
CA LEU A 395 15.10 -1.55 -17.30
C LEU A 395 15.40 -1.67 -18.80
N ALA A 396 15.63 -2.89 -19.31
CA ALA A 396 16.05 -3.09 -20.69
C ALA A 396 15.05 -2.58 -21.75
N LYS A 397 13.78 -2.38 -21.38
CA LYS A 397 12.71 -1.88 -22.27
C LYS A 397 12.48 -0.37 -22.15
N GLN A 398 13.10 0.32 -21.19
CA GLN A 398 12.78 1.68 -20.80
C GLN A 398 13.90 2.63 -21.16
N ASP A 399 13.52 3.87 -21.48
CA ASP A 399 14.46 4.99 -21.49
C ASP A 399 14.72 5.47 -20.06
N VAL A 400 15.99 5.74 -19.75
CA VAL A 400 16.40 6.27 -18.45
C VAL A 400 16.91 7.69 -18.66
N ALA A 401 16.29 8.64 -17.97
CA ALA A 401 16.67 10.05 -18.04
C ALA A 401 18.07 10.26 -17.45
N ALA A 402 18.89 11.10 -18.11
CA ALA A 402 20.27 11.35 -17.67
C ALA A 402 20.33 12.18 -16.38
N ASP A 403 19.29 12.98 -16.13
CA ASP A 403 19.08 13.82 -14.95
C ASP A 403 18.21 13.12 -13.88
N ASP A 404 17.97 11.81 -14.00
CA ASP A 404 17.30 11.06 -12.94
C ASP A 404 18.18 11.01 -11.68
N ASN A 405 17.69 11.58 -10.58
CA ASN A 405 18.43 11.70 -9.31
C ASN A 405 18.81 10.36 -8.66
N VAL A 406 18.24 9.24 -9.10
CA VAL A 406 18.53 7.90 -8.56
C VAL A 406 19.23 7.02 -9.59
N LEU A 407 18.76 7.02 -10.84
CA LEU A 407 19.19 6.10 -11.89
C LEU A 407 20.11 6.74 -12.94
N GLY A 408 20.29 8.06 -12.93
CA GLY A 408 21.06 8.78 -13.95
C GLY A 408 22.51 8.29 -14.04
N SER A 409 23.14 7.98 -12.89
CA SER A 409 24.50 7.42 -12.83
C SER A 409 24.60 5.95 -13.29
N TYR A 410 23.49 5.21 -13.26
CA TYR A 410 23.40 3.82 -13.72
C TYR A 410 23.00 3.71 -15.20
N ARG A 411 22.57 4.82 -15.82
CA ARG A 411 22.07 4.87 -17.20
C ARG A 411 23.09 4.25 -18.17
N ALA A 412 22.63 3.33 -19.02
CA ALA A 412 23.45 2.82 -20.11
C ALA A 412 23.80 3.93 -21.11
N SER A 413 24.96 3.84 -21.77
CA SER A 413 25.39 4.84 -22.77
C SER A 413 24.36 5.06 -23.88
N SER A 414 23.63 4.01 -24.27
CA SER A 414 22.53 4.07 -25.24
C SER A 414 21.29 4.85 -24.75
N GLY A 415 21.18 5.11 -23.46
CA GLY A 415 19.97 5.66 -22.82
C GLY A 415 18.85 4.66 -22.54
N LYS A 416 18.92 3.46 -23.12
CA LYS A 416 17.97 2.37 -22.84
C LYS A 416 18.48 1.42 -21.77
N GLY A 417 17.77 1.38 -20.65
CA GLY A 417 18.09 0.61 -19.45
C GLY A 417 19.35 1.04 -18.74
N LEU A 418 19.77 0.21 -17.77
CA LEU A 418 20.94 0.46 -16.94
C LEU A 418 22.18 -0.28 -17.44
N ASN A 419 23.37 0.16 -17.06
CA ASN A 419 24.62 -0.53 -17.34
C ASN A 419 24.88 -1.75 -16.42
N GLN A 420 23.91 -2.12 -15.58
CA GLN A 420 23.96 -3.24 -14.64
C GLN A 420 22.86 -4.27 -14.91
N THR A 421 23.11 -5.52 -14.51
CA THR A 421 22.07 -6.54 -14.31
C THR A 421 21.43 -6.42 -12.93
N TYR A 422 20.28 -7.07 -12.74
CA TYR A 422 19.67 -7.16 -11.40
C TYR A 422 20.56 -7.90 -10.40
N GLU A 423 21.31 -8.91 -10.82
CA GLU A 423 22.29 -9.61 -9.99
C GLU A 423 23.33 -8.62 -9.46
N GLN A 424 23.90 -7.77 -10.31
CA GLN A 424 24.88 -6.76 -9.89
C GLN A 424 24.28 -5.73 -8.92
N LEU A 425 23.04 -5.29 -9.17
CA LEU A 425 22.34 -4.37 -8.27
C LEU A 425 22.01 -5.03 -6.92
N ILE A 426 21.59 -6.30 -6.90
CA ILE A 426 21.37 -7.08 -5.67
C ILE A 426 22.68 -7.23 -4.90
N GLN A 427 23.76 -7.59 -5.59
CA GLN A 427 25.08 -7.73 -5.01
C GLN A 427 25.60 -6.40 -4.45
N ALA A 428 25.25 -5.26 -5.05
CA ALA A 428 25.60 -3.94 -4.52
C ALA A 428 24.77 -3.55 -3.30
N ALA A 429 23.48 -3.88 -3.28
CA ALA A 429 22.55 -3.45 -2.23
C ALA A 429 22.53 -4.36 -0.98
N PHE A 430 22.69 -5.68 -1.14
CA PHE A 430 22.41 -6.65 -0.08
C PHE A 430 23.64 -7.36 0.47
N GLN A 431 23.55 -7.77 1.74
CA GLN A 431 24.58 -8.54 2.44
C GLN A 431 24.80 -9.91 1.74
N PRO A 432 26.06 -10.39 1.63
CA PRO A 432 26.39 -11.61 0.88
C PRO A 432 25.66 -12.87 1.35
N GLN A 433 25.33 -13.01 2.63
CA GLN A 433 24.64 -14.20 3.15
C GLN A 433 23.27 -14.47 2.50
N TRP A 434 22.69 -13.50 1.78
CA TRP A 434 21.38 -13.65 1.15
C TRP A 434 21.44 -14.07 -0.32
N TRP A 435 22.60 -14.00 -0.97
CA TRP A 435 22.75 -14.28 -2.41
C TRP A 435 24.00 -15.09 -2.79
N ASN A 436 25.04 -15.09 -1.96
CA ASN A 436 26.32 -15.70 -2.25
C ASN A 436 26.39 -17.14 -1.71
N SER A 437 26.22 -18.14 -2.59
CA SER A 437 26.35 -19.54 -2.21
C SER A 437 26.92 -20.41 -3.34
N ASP A 438 27.70 -21.40 -2.92
CA ASP A 438 28.16 -22.55 -3.69
C ASP A 438 27.13 -23.69 -3.69
N ILE A 439 25.90 -23.45 -3.23
CA ILE A 439 24.78 -24.38 -3.26
C ILE A 439 23.68 -23.81 -4.17
N VAL A 440 23.11 -24.67 -5.01
CA VAL A 440 21.84 -24.41 -5.70
C VAL A 440 20.72 -25.25 -5.13
N ILE A 441 19.50 -24.73 -5.25
CA ILE A 441 18.30 -25.29 -4.67
C ILE A 441 17.44 -25.85 -5.80
N GLN A 442 17.33 -27.17 -5.89
CA GLN A 442 16.36 -27.82 -6.74
C GLN A 442 15.05 -27.96 -5.97
N VAL A 443 13.95 -27.49 -6.54
CA VAL A 443 12.61 -27.54 -5.93
C VAL A 443 11.72 -28.46 -6.76
N ASN A 444 11.12 -29.46 -6.13
CA ASN A 444 10.10 -30.28 -6.79
C ASN A 444 8.88 -29.39 -7.12
N PRO A 445 8.48 -29.26 -8.40
CA PRO A 445 7.39 -28.38 -8.81
C PRO A 445 6.00 -28.85 -8.37
N ASN A 446 5.83 -30.09 -7.89
CA ASN A 446 4.54 -30.61 -7.43
C ASN A 446 4.46 -30.58 -5.90
N THR A 447 5.51 -31.02 -5.19
CA THR A 447 5.50 -31.14 -3.72
C THR A 447 6.11 -29.96 -2.99
N GLY A 448 7.01 -29.21 -3.65
CA GLY A 448 7.74 -28.10 -3.02
C GLY A 448 8.96 -28.55 -2.22
N GLU A 449 9.21 -29.85 -2.16
CA GLU A 449 10.39 -30.46 -1.55
C GLU A 449 11.68 -29.90 -2.19
N ARG A 450 12.72 -29.71 -1.37
CA ARG A 450 13.97 -29.08 -1.76
C ARG A 450 15.13 -30.07 -1.69
N LYS A 451 15.96 -30.08 -2.73
CA LYS A 451 17.27 -30.74 -2.75
C LYS A 451 18.36 -29.68 -2.91
N PHE A 452 19.42 -29.83 -2.14
CA PHE A 452 20.56 -28.91 -2.14
C PHE A 452 21.73 -29.55 -2.89
N LEU A 453 22.20 -28.88 -3.94
CA LEU A 453 23.23 -29.41 -4.84
C LEU A 453 24.44 -28.49 -4.81
N GLN A 454 25.65 -29.05 -4.80
CA GLN A 454 26.87 -28.25 -4.92
C GLN A 454 26.97 -27.63 -6.31
N ARG A 455 27.23 -26.33 -6.35
CA ARG A 455 27.51 -25.54 -7.53
C ARG A 455 29.02 -25.56 -7.80
N ARG A 456 29.44 -26.16 -8.91
CA ARG A 456 30.80 -25.97 -9.41
C ARG A 456 30.88 -24.63 -10.14
N ARG A 457 31.58 -23.63 -9.58
CA ARG A 457 31.65 -22.25 -10.13
C ARG A 457 32.09 -22.16 -11.59
N ASN A 458 32.84 -23.16 -12.08
CA ASN A 458 33.41 -23.19 -13.43
C ASN A 458 32.66 -24.10 -14.41
N ILE A 459 31.56 -24.72 -13.98
CA ILE A 459 30.71 -25.53 -14.85
C ILE A 459 29.38 -24.80 -14.98
N PRO A 460 28.99 -24.35 -16.20
CA PRO A 460 27.62 -23.91 -16.42
C PRO A 460 26.70 -25.03 -15.95
N LEU A 461 25.79 -24.73 -15.02
CA LEU A 461 24.64 -25.60 -14.84
C LEU A 461 24.02 -25.70 -16.24
N ASN A 462 23.85 -26.92 -16.79
CA ASN A 462 23.09 -27.15 -18.03
C ASN A 462 21.96 -26.12 -18.08
N PRO A 463 21.75 -25.38 -19.20
CA PRO A 463 20.97 -24.14 -19.23
C PRO A 463 19.76 -24.27 -18.30
N LEU A 464 19.85 -23.56 -17.17
CA LEU A 464 19.21 -23.95 -15.90
C LEU A 464 17.82 -24.55 -16.11
N LEU A 465 17.65 -25.82 -15.75
CA LEU A 465 16.32 -26.39 -15.58
C LEU A 465 15.50 -25.47 -14.67
N THR A 466 14.25 -25.28 -15.03
CA THR A 466 13.43 -24.18 -14.55
C THR A 466 13.06 -24.35 -13.06
N ASN A 467 13.42 -25.49 -12.46
CA ASN A 467 13.21 -25.88 -11.07
C ASN A 467 14.48 -25.82 -10.20
N VAL A 468 15.65 -25.46 -10.74
CA VAL A 468 16.90 -25.25 -9.98
C VAL A 468 17.19 -23.76 -9.85
N TYR A 469 17.48 -23.28 -8.63
CA TYR A 469 17.66 -21.87 -8.32
C TYR A 469 19.01 -21.63 -7.67
N THR A 470 19.68 -20.55 -8.07
CA THR A 470 20.71 -19.91 -7.23
C THR A 470 20.07 -19.37 -5.96
N LEU A 471 20.89 -19.08 -4.93
CA LEU A 471 20.40 -18.46 -3.71
C LEU A 471 19.72 -17.10 -4.01
N ALA A 472 20.29 -16.31 -4.91
CA ALA A 472 19.74 -15.01 -5.30
C ALA A 472 18.34 -15.14 -5.95
N GLU A 473 18.16 -16.10 -6.85
CA GLU A 473 16.86 -16.37 -7.48
C GLU A 473 15.83 -16.90 -6.48
N TYR A 474 16.25 -17.79 -5.57
CA TYR A 474 15.37 -18.37 -4.55
C TYR A 474 14.85 -17.31 -3.56
N ASN A 475 15.72 -16.38 -3.17
CA ASN A 475 15.41 -15.29 -2.24
C ASN A 475 14.87 -14.03 -2.94
N PHE A 476 14.51 -14.08 -4.22
CA PHE A 476 14.20 -12.87 -4.97
C PHE A 476 13.09 -11.99 -4.34
N SER A 477 12.07 -12.60 -3.72
CA SER A 477 11.02 -11.88 -3.01
C SER A 477 11.55 -10.99 -1.87
N LEU A 478 12.62 -11.42 -1.18
CA LEU A 478 13.28 -10.63 -0.14
C LEU A 478 13.88 -9.35 -0.72
N PHE A 479 14.64 -9.49 -1.81
CA PHE A 479 15.27 -8.36 -2.48
C PHE A 479 14.25 -7.41 -3.09
N PHE A 480 13.23 -7.97 -3.75
CA PHE A 480 12.15 -7.20 -4.34
C PHE A 480 11.43 -6.36 -3.29
N GLY A 481 10.96 -7.00 -2.21
CA GLY A 481 10.22 -6.32 -1.14
C GLY A 481 11.04 -5.21 -0.49
N LEU A 482 12.26 -5.51 -0.05
CA LEU A 482 13.09 -4.54 0.67
C LEU A 482 13.61 -3.41 -0.22
N ALA A 483 13.95 -3.70 -1.48
CA ALA A 483 14.41 -2.67 -2.40
C ALA A 483 13.27 -1.72 -2.80
N VAL A 484 12.09 -2.25 -3.15
CA VAL A 484 10.91 -1.41 -3.46
C VAL A 484 10.49 -0.60 -2.24
N GLN A 485 10.50 -1.19 -1.04
CA GLN A 485 10.30 -0.43 0.19
C GLN A 485 11.32 0.71 0.33
N ALA A 486 12.61 0.45 0.11
CA ALA A 486 13.64 1.48 0.21
C ALA A 486 13.36 2.66 -0.74
N TYR A 487 12.92 2.38 -1.97
CA TYR A 487 12.52 3.40 -2.94
C TYR A 487 11.23 4.13 -2.51
N GLU A 488 10.15 3.41 -2.20
CA GLU A 488 8.87 4.01 -1.80
C GLU A 488 8.97 4.83 -0.50
N SER A 489 9.93 4.49 0.38
CA SER A 489 10.24 5.26 1.59
C SER A 489 10.83 6.64 1.30
N THR A 490 11.29 6.89 0.06
CA THR A 490 11.71 8.22 -0.39
C THR A 490 10.56 9.09 -0.89
N LEU A 491 9.38 8.48 -1.15
CA LEU A 491 8.22 9.16 -1.71
C LEU A 491 7.41 9.84 -0.60
N VAL A 492 8.04 10.77 0.11
CA VAL A 492 7.42 11.56 1.18
C VAL A 492 7.09 12.96 0.68
N SER A 493 5.84 13.35 0.87
CA SER A 493 5.34 14.67 0.48
C SER A 493 5.08 15.53 1.71
N ASP A 494 6.02 16.42 2.04
CA ASP A 494 6.02 17.20 3.29
C ASP A 494 6.36 18.70 3.11
N GLN A 495 6.22 19.22 1.89
CA GLN A 495 6.53 20.61 1.53
C GLN A 495 5.30 21.41 1.04
N THR A 496 4.10 21.01 1.48
CA THR A 496 2.84 21.66 1.10
C THR A 496 2.62 23.00 1.84
N PRO A 497 1.68 23.86 1.40
CA PRO A 497 1.25 25.01 2.20
C PRO A 497 0.79 24.64 3.62
N PHE A 498 0.18 23.46 3.78
CA PHE A 498 -0.22 22.94 5.09
C PHE A 498 0.99 22.60 5.97
N ASP A 499 2.07 22.06 5.41
CA ASP A 499 3.30 21.77 6.16
C ASP A 499 3.96 23.05 6.68
N ARG A 500 4.02 24.10 5.85
CA ARG A 500 4.53 25.41 6.27
C ARG A 500 3.66 26.02 7.38
N PHE A 501 2.34 25.85 7.28
CA PHE A 501 1.42 26.30 8.32
C PHE A 501 1.65 25.57 9.66
N LEU A 502 1.89 24.26 9.63
CA LEU A 502 2.20 23.47 10.83
C LEU A 502 3.58 23.82 11.42
N ALA A 503 4.60 23.99 10.57
CA ALA A 503 5.98 24.28 10.99
C ALA A 503 6.12 25.58 11.79
N ASP A 504 5.19 26.52 11.60
CA ASP A 504 5.16 27.78 12.33
C ASP A 504 4.10 27.77 13.45
N ASN A 505 3.78 26.62 14.05
CA ASN A 505 2.80 26.48 15.13
C ASN A 505 1.40 27.03 14.80
N ASN A 506 0.96 26.87 13.54
CA ASN A 506 -0.29 27.45 13.04
C ASN A 506 -0.31 29.00 13.08
N SER A 507 0.83 29.66 13.35
CA SER A 507 0.93 31.11 13.52
C SER A 507 1.28 31.86 12.23
N ASN A 508 1.82 31.16 11.22
CA ASN A 508 2.05 31.74 9.90
C ASN A 508 0.72 31.95 9.17
N SER A 509 0.19 33.16 9.31
CA SER A 509 -1.10 33.55 8.77
C SER A 509 -1.15 33.56 7.23
N ASN A 510 0.00 33.50 6.54
CA ASN A 510 0.07 33.59 5.08
C ASN A 510 0.29 32.24 4.38
N ALA A 511 0.58 31.16 5.13
CA ALA A 511 0.76 29.83 4.53
C ALA A 511 -0.54 29.24 3.98
N LEU A 512 -1.68 29.58 4.58
CA LEU A 512 -3.02 29.20 4.14
C LEU A 512 -3.91 30.43 3.93
N THR A 513 -4.75 30.41 2.90
CA THR A 513 -5.78 31.43 2.67
C THR A 513 -6.85 31.40 3.78
N ALA A 514 -7.66 32.45 3.88
CA ALA A 514 -8.78 32.48 4.83
C ALA A 514 -9.77 31.33 4.62
N GLU A 515 -10.09 31.01 3.37
CA GLU A 515 -10.95 29.89 3.01
C GLU A 515 -10.34 28.53 3.40
N GLN A 516 -9.04 28.33 3.16
CA GLN A 516 -8.34 27.10 3.57
C GLN A 516 -8.34 26.92 5.09
N LYS A 517 -8.20 28.00 5.87
CA LYS A 517 -8.32 27.96 7.34
C LYS A 517 -9.74 27.60 7.77
N GLN A 518 -10.75 28.18 7.13
CA GLN A 518 -12.14 27.80 7.38
C GLN A 518 -12.38 26.32 7.05
N GLY A 519 -11.84 25.81 5.94
CA GLY A 519 -11.88 24.39 5.59
C GLY A 519 -11.20 23.50 6.65
N LEU A 520 -10.05 23.92 7.18
CA LEU A 520 -9.36 23.24 8.27
C LEU A 520 -10.19 23.21 9.57
N ASP A 521 -10.89 24.30 9.89
CA ASP A 521 -11.79 24.36 11.04
C ASP A 521 -13.00 23.41 10.86
N VAL A 522 -13.53 23.28 9.63
CA VAL A 522 -14.53 22.26 9.31
C VAL A 522 -13.96 20.86 9.49
N PHE A 523 -12.76 20.60 8.95
CA PHE A 523 -12.09 19.31 9.02
C PHE A 523 -11.85 18.83 10.46
N ARG A 524 -11.43 19.76 11.35
CA ARG A 524 -11.16 19.51 12.77
C ARG A 524 -12.41 19.48 13.63
N GLY A 525 -13.41 20.29 13.28
CA GLY A 525 -14.63 20.48 14.05
C GLY A 525 -15.81 19.72 13.46
N LYS A 526 -16.76 20.47 12.91
CA LYS A 526 -18.09 19.96 12.52
C LYS A 526 -18.09 18.86 11.45
N GLY A 527 -17.03 18.75 10.65
CA GLY A 527 -16.89 17.70 9.65
C GLY A 527 -16.44 16.37 10.21
N GLY A 528 -15.88 16.33 11.43
CA GLY A 528 -15.41 15.09 12.07
C GLY A 528 -14.26 14.37 11.35
N CYS A 529 -13.74 14.92 10.25
CA CYS A 529 -12.77 14.27 9.36
C CYS A 529 -11.49 13.88 10.11
N VAL A 530 -11.04 14.73 11.04
CA VAL A 530 -9.86 14.51 11.87
C VAL A 530 -9.96 13.25 12.75
N GLY A 531 -11.15 12.76 13.04
CA GLY A 531 -11.32 11.53 13.84
C GLY A 531 -10.75 10.29 13.18
N CYS A 532 -10.75 10.24 11.84
CA CYS A 532 -10.18 9.13 11.06
C CYS A 532 -8.94 9.57 10.27
N HIS A 533 -8.93 10.78 9.71
CA HIS A 533 -7.84 11.34 8.91
C HIS A 533 -6.94 12.30 9.71
N GLY A 534 -6.98 12.24 11.03
CA GLY A 534 -5.99 12.88 11.89
C GLY A 534 -4.74 12.01 12.05
N GLY A 535 -3.81 12.45 12.89
CA GLY A 535 -2.71 11.62 13.37
C GLY A 535 -2.81 11.43 14.88
N VAL A 536 -1.65 11.30 15.53
CA VAL A 536 -1.57 11.06 16.97
C VAL A 536 -1.62 12.37 17.75
N GLY A 537 -2.68 12.57 18.55
CA GLY A 537 -2.86 13.80 19.33
C GLY A 537 -3.04 15.00 18.41
N ASP A 538 -2.32 16.09 18.66
CA ASP A 538 -2.38 17.31 17.84
C ASP A 538 -1.56 17.22 16.53
N LEU A 539 -0.89 16.08 16.28
CA LEU A 539 -0.03 15.89 15.11
C LEU A 539 -0.88 15.50 13.89
N LEU A 540 -1.22 16.48 13.06
CA LEU A 540 -1.92 16.28 11.78
C LEU A 540 -0.99 15.99 10.61
N THR A 541 0.27 15.63 10.86
CA THR A 541 1.27 15.50 9.80
C THR A 541 1.01 14.31 8.89
N GLU A 542 0.55 13.16 9.39
CA GLU A 542 0.34 11.96 8.56
C GLU A 542 -1.00 11.94 7.82
N LEU A 543 -2.01 12.65 8.33
CA LEU A 543 -3.39 12.69 7.81
C LEU A 543 -4.05 11.31 7.60
N THR A 544 -3.74 10.34 8.48
CA THR A 544 -4.40 9.04 8.56
C THR A 544 -4.24 8.41 9.94
N SER A 545 -5.30 7.80 10.45
CA SER A 545 -5.27 7.00 11.68
C SER A 545 -4.77 5.56 11.47
N ALA A 546 -4.48 5.16 10.23
CA ALA A 546 -3.91 3.85 9.90
C ALA A 546 -2.37 3.82 9.93
N SER A 547 -1.75 4.85 10.51
CA SER A 547 -0.30 4.97 10.55
C SER A 547 0.36 4.09 11.61
N VAL A 548 1.65 3.79 11.42
CA VAL A 548 2.49 3.10 12.41
C VAL A 548 2.42 3.81 13.76
N ARG A 549 2.50 5.15 13.77
CA ARG A 549 2.44 5.94 15.01
C ARG A 549 1.08 5.85 15.69
N SER A 550 -0.01 5.90 14.92
CA SER A 550 -1.36 5.75 15.44
C SER A 550 -1.56 4.39 16.09
N VAL A 551 -1.12 3.32 15.41
CA VAL A 551 -1.19 1.95 15.93
C VAL A 551 -0.30 1.76 17.16
N ALA A 552 0.91 2.30 17.17
CA ALA A 552 1.80 2.24 18.33
C ALA A 552 1.22 2.91 19.58
N ARG A 553 0.40 3.96 19.41
CA ARG A 553 -0.25 4.68 20.50
C ARG A 553 -1.59 4.07 20.95
N GLN A 554 -2.40 3.62 20.00
CA GLN A 554 -3.78 3.20 20.26
C GLN A 554 -3.92 1.68 20.39
N GLY A 555 -2.86 0.92 20.06
CA GLY A 555 -2.92 -0.51 19.88
C GLY A 555 -3.37 -0.89 18.47
N ARG A 556 -3.10 -2.15 18.08
CA ARG A 556 -3.50 -2.71 16.77
C ARG A 556 -5.02 -2.84 16.62
N ILE A 557 -5.71 -3.05 17.74
CA ILE A 557 -7.16 -3.00 17.86
C ILE A 557 -7.53 -2.02 18.98
N LYS A 558 -8.69 -1.36 18.85
CA LYS A 558 -9.20 -0.39 19.81
C LYS A 558 -10.71 -0.43 19.87
N ARG A 559 -11.31 0.29 20.81
CA ARG A 559 -12.76 0.51 20.85
C ARG A 559 -13.10 1.86 20.19
N LEU A 560 -14.20 1.89 19.45
CA LEU A 560 -14.74 3.14 18.92
C LEU A 560 -15.07 4.12 20.06
N PRO A 561 -14.83 5.43 19.93
CA PRO A 561 -15.12 6.39 20.98
C PRO A 561 -16.60 6.38 21.39
N SER A 562 -16.88 6.47 22.69
CA SER A 562 -18.22 6.39 23.26
C SER A 562 -19.18 7.49 22.80
N PHE A 563 -18.67 8.59 22.25
CA PHE A 563 -19.48 9.73 21.78
C PHE A 563 -20.02 9.56 20.35
N LEU A 564 -19.66 8.49 19.64
CA LEU A 564 -20.21 8.22 18.33
C LEU A 564 -21.69 7.78 18.43
N PRO A 565 -22.59 8.33 17.59
CA PRO A 565 -24.02 8.05 17.68
C PRO A 565 -24.39 6.60 17.30
N VAL A 566 -23.56 5.91 16.50
CA VAL A 566 -23.74 4.52 16.09
C VAL A 566 -22.41 3.77 16.25
N GLY A 567 -22.45 2.56 16.83
CA GLY A 567 -21.27 1.72 16.98
C GLY A 567 -20.29 2.15 18.07
N ALA A 568 -20.70 3.04 18.98
CA ALA A 568 -19.92 3.40 20.17
C ALA A 568 -19.41 2.17 20.92
N ASN A 569 -18.15 2.22 21.37
CA ASN A 569 -17.45 1.16 22.09
C ASN A 569 -17.25 -0.17 21.34
N LEU A 570 -17.72 -0.32 20.09
CA LEU A 570 -17.47 -1.54 19.33
C LEU A 570 -15.96 -1.73 19.10
N PRO A 571 -15.41 -2.94 19.33
CA PRO A 571 -14.05 -3.28 18.96
C PRO A 571 -13.83 -3.18 17.44
N GLN A 572 -12.65 -2.67 17.06
CA GLN A 572 -12.24 -2.50 15.66
C GLN A 572 -10.72 -2.61 15.51
N ASP A 573 -10.26 -2.85 14.28
CA ASP A 573 -8.86 -2.65 13.92
C ASP A 573 -8.54 -1.15 13.83
N THR A 574 -7.41 -0.72 14.42
CA THR A 574 -7.03 0.70 14.41
C THR A 574 -6.77 1.19 12.99
N GLY A 575 -7.50 2.24 12.59
CA GLY A 575 -7.37 2.87 11.27
C GLY A 575 -8.23 2.26 10.17
N PHE A 576 -9.12 1.31 10.50
CA PHE A 576 -10.03 0.67 9.56
C PHE A 576 -11.48 0.99 9.92
N PHE A 577 -12.25 1.45 8.94
CA PHE A 577 -13.64 1.87 9.16
C PHE A 577 -14.53 1.39 8.02
N ASN A 578 -15.78 1.05 8.37
CA ASN A 578 -16.85 0.90 7.41
C ASN A 578 -17.67 2.19 7.40
N ILE A 579 -17.57 2.96 6.32
CA ILE A 579 -18.28 4.23 6.12
C ILE A 579 -19.45 4.10 5.14
N GLY A 580 -19.84 2.86 4.78
CA GLY A 580 -20.98 2.63 3.89
C GLY A 580 -20.74 3.00 2.41
N VAL A 581 -19.49 3.02 1.93
CA VAL A 581 -19.23 3.17 0.48
C VAL A 581 -19.91 2.05 -0.32
N ARG A 582 -19.94 0.85 0.27
CA ARG A 582 -20.53 -0.38 -0.28
C ARG A 582 -21.16 -1.22 0.83
N PRO A 583 -22.22 -1.99 0.53
CA PRO A 583 -22.68 -3.06 1.41
C PRO A 583 -21.58 -4.10 1.62
N PRO A 584 -21.35 -4.61 2.85
CA PRO A 584 -20.39 -5.69 3.10
C PRO A 584 -20.69 -7.00 2.35
N SER A 585 -21.92 -7.18 1.87
CA SER A 585 -22.30 -8.29 0.98
C SER A 585 -21.58 -8.22 -0.37
N GLU A 586 -21.25 -7.02 -0.87
CA GLU A 586 -20.58 -6.80 -2.16
C GLU A 586 -19.04 -6.82 -2.02
N ASP A 587 -18.50 -6.11 -1.02
CA ASP A 587 -17.07 -6.14 -0.68
C ASP A 587 -16.90 -6.25 0.84
N ILE A 588 -16.40 -7.41 1.28
CA ILE A 588 -16.23 -7.71 2.69
C ILE A 588 -15.05 -6.96 3.33
N GLY A 589 -14.14 -6.40 2.51
CA GLY A 589 -12.97 -5.67 2.98
C GLY A 589 -12.12 -6.47 3.97
N LEU A 590 -11.79 -5.84 5.10
CA LEU A 590 -11.06 -6.41 6.22
C LEU A 590 -11.75 -7.65 6.84
N GLY A 591 -13.05 -7.82 6.63
CA GLY A 591 -13.80 -8.97 7.11
C GLY A 591 -13.46 -10.28 6.40
N GLY A 592 -12.73 -10.24 5.29
CA GLY A 592 -12.27 -11.41 4.55
C GLY A 592 -11.20 -12.23 5.29
N ASN A 593 -10.78 -13.32 4.67
CA ASN A 593 -9.69 -14.17 5.16
C ASN A 593 -8.42 -14.01 4.31
N ASP A 594 -7.28 -14.34 4.89
CA ASP A 594 -5.97 -14.24 4.23
C ASP A 594 -5.77 -15.27 3.11
N GLY A 595 -6.53 -16.36 3.10
CA GLY A 595 -6.36 -17.45 2.13
C GLY A 595 -4.99 -18.14 2.23
N VAL A 596 -4.28 -17.97 3.35
CA VAL A 596 -2.96 -18.56 3.59
C VAL A 596 -3.10 -20.01 4.03
N GLY A 597 -2.30 -20.90 3.45
CA GLY A 597 -2.28 -22.32 3.76
C GLY A 597 -3.16 -23.18 2.84
N ASP A 598 -3.14 -24.48 3.09
CA ASP A 598 -3.92 -25.47 2.35
C ASP A 598 -5.42 -25.27 2.64
N LEU A 599 -6.17 -24.83 1.63
CA LEU A 599 -7.62 -24.62 1.71
C LEU A 599 -8.40 -25.92 2.00
N GLN A 600 -7.79 -27.08 1.80
CA GLN A 600 -8.35 -28.39 2.14
C GLN A 600 -8.07 -28.82 3.59
N LYS A 601 -7.20 -28.09 4.31
CA LYS A 601 -6.91 -28.27 5.75
C LYS A 601 -7.14 -26.97 6.53
N PRO A 602 -8.39 -26.45 6.56
CA PRO A 602 -8.71 -25.15 7.15
C PRO A 602 -8.56 -25.09 8.67
N GLN A 603 -8.33 -26.21 9.38
CA GLN A 603 -8.31 -26.24 10.85
C GLN A 603 -6.94 -25.95 11.50
N ALA A 604 -5.85 -25.70 10.75
CA ALA A 604 -4.59 -25.31 11.37
C ALA A 604 -4.69 -23.89 11.96
N PRO A 605 -4.10 -23.61 13.13
CA PRO A 605 -4.37 -22.42 13.94
C PRO A 605 -4.11 -21.08 13.24
N ASN A 606 -3.30 -21.06 12.17
CA ASN A 606 -2.94 -19.86 11.41
C ASN A 606 -3.35 -19.91 9.93
N LYS A 607 -4.07 -20.95 9.48
CA LYS A 607 -4.50 -21.09 8.07
C LYS A 607 -5.88 -20.48 7.84
N ASN A 608 -6.05 -19.86 6.67
CA ASN A 608 -7.26 -19.16 6.23
C ASN A 608 -7.84 -18.24 7.33
N SER A 609 -6.97 -17.45 7.96
CA SER A 609 -7.30 -16.67 9.14
C SER A 609 -8.03 -15.38 8.75
N PRO A 610 -8.94 -14.86 9.59
CA PRO A 610 -9.52 -13.53 9.39
C PRO A 610 -8.45 -12.46 9.22
N LEU A 611 -8.61 -11.58 8.22
CA LEU A 611 -7.74 -10.41 8.03
C LEU A 611 -7.94 -9.41 9.18
N SER A 612 -9.16 -9.24 9.65
CA SER A 612 -9.47 -8.46 10.85
C SER A 612 -8.77 -9.02 12.09
N GLU A 613 -7.96 -8.18 12.72
CA GLU A 613 -7.27 -8.52 13.95
C GLU A 613 -8.22 -8.52 15.16
N VAL A 614 -9.27 -7.70 15.14
CA VAL A 614 -10.31 -7.76 16.17
C VAL A 614 -11.07 -9.08 16.11
N ARG A 615 -11.31 -9.61 14.90
CA ARG A 615 -11.90 -10.95 14.72
C ARG A 615 -10.94 -12.06 15.15
N LEU A 616 -9.63 -11.89 14.95
CA LEU A 616 -8.64 -12.81 15.52
C LEU A 616 -8.65 -12.78 17.06
N ALA A 617 -8.81 -11.62 17.68
CA ALA A 617 -8.91 -11.51 19.13
C ALA A 617 -10.17 -12.21 19.65
N GLN A 618 -11.32 -11.97 19.01
CA GLN A 618 -12.59 -12.65 19.29
C GLN A 618 -12.50 -14.19 19.19
N GLN A 619 -11.68 -14.70 18.27
CA GLN A 619 -11.43 -16.13 18.08
C GLN A 619 -10.31 -16.71 18.96
N GLY A 620 -9.67 -15.90 19.83
CA GLY A 620 -8.51 -16.33 20.63
C GLY A 620 -7.25 -16.61 19.81
N ARG A 621 -7.19 -16.17 18.55
CA ARG A 621 -6.08 -16.42 17.60
C ARG A 621 -5.09 -15.26 17.47
N PHE A 622 -5.38 -14.10 18.08
CA PHE A 622 -4.49 -12.93 18.02
C PHE A 622 -3.11 -13.21 18.61
N GLN A 623 -3.03 -13.73 19.84
CA GLN A 623 -1.76 -14.00 20.50
C GLN A 623 -0.94 -15.13 19.86
N PRO A 624 -1.53 -16.26 19.44
CA PRO A 624 -0.81 -17.27 18.66
C PRO A 624 -0.16 -16.76 17.38
N ILE A 625 -0.77 -15.78 16.70
CA ILE A 625 -0.25 -15.23 15.44
C ILE A 625 0.79 -14.13 15.68
N PHE A 626 0.51 -13.20 16.60
CA PHE A 626 1.36 -12.01 16.79
C PHE A 626 2.34 -12.12 17.97
N GLY A 627 2.28 -13.19 18.75
CA GLY A 627 3.14 -13.40 19.91
C GLY A 627 2.85 -12.48 21.10
N GLN A 628 1.76 -11.72 21.05
CA GLN A 628 1.40 -10.74 22.08
C GLN A 628 -0.11 -10.76 22.34
N ALA A 629 -0.52 -10.47 23.58
CA ALA A 629 -1.93 -10.37 23.93
C ALA A 629 -2.62 -9.22 23.16
N PRO A 630 -3.92 -9.34 22.83
CA PRO A 630 -4.66 -8.24 22.26
C PRO A 630 -4.68 -7.03 23.23
N PRO A 631 -4.54 -5.79 22.73
CA PRO A 631 -4.49 -4.59 23.57
C PRO A 631 -5.82 -4.28 24.28
N ILE A 632 -6.92 -4.92 23.89
CA ILE A 632 -8.22 -4.88 24.57
C ILE A 632 -8.81 -6.29 24.64
N THR A 633 -9.68 -6.53 25.63
CA THR A 633 -10.53 -7.72 25.65
C THR A 633 -11.66 -7.60 24.65
N VAL A 634 -11.91 -8.67 23.90
CA VAL A 634 -13.00 -8.80 22.92
C VAL A 634 -13.73 -10.10 23.23
N GLU A 635 -15.01 -10.02 23.59
CA GLU A 635 -15.78 -11.20 23.95
C GLU A 635 -16.18 -12.01 22.70
N ALA A 636 -16.29 -13.33 22.84
CA ALA A 636 -16.54 -14.23 21.70
C ALA A 636 -17.82 -13.92 20.91
N ASN A 637 -18.84 -13.33 21.55
CA ASN A 637 -20.11 -12.92 20.96
C ASN A 637 -20.25 -11.40 20.80
N GLU A 638 -19.18 -10.65 21.03
CA GLU A 638 -19.20 -9.20 20.89
C GLU A 638 -19.40 -8.81 19.43
N THR A 639 -20.19 -7.76 19.20
CA THR A 639 -20.30 -7.15 17.87
C THR A 639 -19.00 -6.38 17.58
N ILE A 640 -18.44 -6.58 16.39
CA ILE A 640 -17.16 -5.99 15.98
C ILE A 640 -17.28 -5.24 14.66
N VAL A 641 -16.38 -4.29 14.41
CA VAL A 641 -16.25 -3.61 13.12
C VAL A 641 -15.15 -4.29 12.30
N ALA A 642 -15.56 -5.09 11.31
CA ALA A 642 -14.65 -5.80 10.40
C ALA A 642 -15.21 -5.88 8.97
N ASP A 643 -16.47 -6.28 8.83
CA ASP A 643 -17.08 -6.46 7.51
C ASP A 643 -17.34 -5.10 6.84
N GLY A 644 -16.87 -4.96 5.60
CA GLY A 644 -16.89 -3.71 4.85
C GLY A 644 -15.95 -2.62 5.41
N ALA A 645 -15.07 -2.97 6.34
CA ALA A 645 -14.09 -2.02 6.87
C ALA A 645 -12.86 -1.96 5.95
N PHE A 646 -12.40 -0.75 5.67
CA PHE A 646 -11.23 -0.49 4.84
C PHE A 646 -10.27 0.47 5.53
N LYS A 647 -8.99 0.37 5.16
CA LYS A 647 -7.95 1.26 5.65
C LYS A 647 -8.31 2.71 5.36
N THR A 648 -8.13 3.57 6.36
CA THR A 648 -8.21 5.03 6.18
C THR A 648 -7.05 5.51 5.31
N PRO A 649 -7.31 6.05 4.11
CA PRO A 649 -6.23 6.56 3.25
C PRO A 649 -5.65 7.85 3.83
N GLY A 650 -4.37 8.09 3.56
CA GLY A 650 -3.76 9.41 3.78
C GLY A 650 -4.37 10.44 2.84
N LEU A 651 -4.54 11.69 3.31
CA LEU A 651 -5.13 12.77 2.51
C LEU A 651 -4.10 13.71 1.85
N ARG A 652 -2.81 13.42 1.98
CA ARG A 652 -1.77 14.16 1.26
C ARG A 652 -1.88 13.87 -0.24
N ASN A 653 -1.77 14.92 -1.06
CA ASN A 653 -1.91 14.86 -2.53
C ASN A 653 -3.27 14.33 -3.03
N VAL A 654 -4.30 14.30 -2.18
CA VAL A 654 -5.61 13.74 -2.54
C VAL A 654 -6.27 14.46 -3.73
N GLU A 655 -5.94 15.71 -4.00
CA GLU A 655 -6.43 16.44 -5.19
C GLU A 655 -5.90 15.88 -6.52
N LEU A 656 -4.83 15.06 -6.49
CA LEU A 656 -4.17 14.51 -7.67
C LEU A 656 -4.51 13.04 -7.95
N THR A 657 -5.34 12.42 -7.11
CA THR A 657 -5.58 10.96 -7.15
C THR A 657 -7.04 10.57 -7.35
N PRO A 658 -7.80 11.20 -8.28
CA PRO A 658 -9.11 10.66 -8.65
C PRO A 658 -8.96 9.34 -9.44
N PRO A 659 -9.98 8.48 -9.46
CA PRO A 659 -11.20 8.56 -8.66
C PRO A 659 -10.99 8.13 -7.19
N TYR A 660 -11.98 8.36 -6.34
CA TYR A 660 -11.89 8.24 -4.88
C TYR A 660 -12.62 7.02 -4.31
N PHE A 661 -12.24 6.68 -3.07
CA PHE A 661 -12.60 5.48 -2.32
C PHE A 661 -12.00 4.18 -2.89
N HIS A 662 -12.11 3.09 -2.12
CA HIS A 662 -11.60 1.77 -2.49
C HIS A 662 -12.29 1.17 -3.73
N ASN A 663 -13.48 1.65 -4.09
CA ASN A 663 -14.21 1.25 -5.30
C ASN A 663 -14.04 2.25 -6.46
N GLY A 664 -13.35 3.38 -6.24
CA GLY A 664 -13.19 4.42 -7.25
C GLY A 664 -14.52 5.02 -7.70
N GLY A 665 -15.56 5.01 -6.86
CA GLY A 665 -16.93 5.35 -7.26
C GLY A 665 -17.23 6.85 -7.32
N GLN A 666 -16.30 7.72 -6.89
CA GLN A 666 -16.47 9.18 -6.95
C GLN A 666 -15.35 9.80 -7.79
N LEU A 667 -15.67 10.67 -8.73
CA LEU A 667 -14.68 11.31 -9.60
C LEU A 667 -14.04 12.55 -8.95
N THR A 668 -14.79 13.27 -8.12
CA THR A 668 -14.35 14.56 -7.57
C THR A 668 -14.33 14.57 -6.04
N LEU A 669 -13.43 15.39 -5.45
CA LEU A 669 -13.44 15.63 -4.00
C LEU A 669 -14.78 16.21 -3.52
N ARG A 670 -15.46 17.00 -4.36
CA ARG A 670 -16.78 17.53 -4.02
C ARG A 670 -17.79 16.39 -3.81
N GLN A 671 -17.81 15.41 -4.71
CA GLN A 671 -18.66 14.22 -4.57
C GLN A 671 -18.31 13.42 -3.30
N VAL A 672 -17.03 13.33 -2.92
CA VAL A 672 -16.61 12.72 -1.65
C VAL A 672 -17.16 13.49 -0.44
N VAL A 673 -17.05 14.82 -0.43
CA VAL A 673 -17.60 15.65 0.67
C VAL A 673 -19.13 15.56 0.71
N ASP A 674 -19.78 15.53 -0.45
CA ASP A 674 -21.24 15.36 -0.55
C ASP A 674 -21.68 13.98 -0.04
N PHE A 675 -20.88 12.93 -0.26
CA PHE A 675 -21.11 11.60 0.32
C PHE A 675 -21.18 11.67 1.85
N TYR A 676 -20.19 12.27 2.51
CA TYR A 676 -20.21 12.43 3.97
C TYR A 676 -21.32 13.36 4.46
N SER A 677 -21.65 14.41 3.70
CA SER A 677 -22.67 15.39 4.07
C SER A 677 -24.09 14.82 4.08
N ARG A 678 -24.36 13.72 3.34
CA ARG A 678 -25.66 13.04 3.32
C ARG A 678 -25.92 12.16 4.55
N GLY A 679 -24.95 12.00 5.45
CA GLY A 679 -25.10 11.21 6.68
C GLY A 679 -24.80 9.73 6.48
N ALA A 680 -23.56 9.43 6.05
CA ALA A 680 -23.03 8.07 6.01
C ALA A 680 -23.15 7.36 7.37
#